data_AF-A0A167IPL7-F1
#
_entry.id   AF-A0A167IPL7-F1
#
_cell.length_a   1.000
_cell.length_b   1.000
_cell.length_c   1.000
_cell.angle_alpha   90.00
_cell.angle_beta   90.00
_cell.angle_gamma   90.00
#
_symmetry.space_group_name_H-M   'P 1'
#
loop_
_entity.id
_entity.type
_entity.pdbx_description
1 polymer ?
#
loop_
_entity_poly.entity_id
_entity_poly.type
_entity_poly.pdbx_seq_one_letter_code
_entity_poly.pdbx_strand_id
1 'polypeptide(L)'
;MGPKHQTFQPWREFLRCCKGVALNSNIRSRTRSSRLHHAILVAGLALLLSACGGGNSGTGLAKAAGSSTTSAALSPSESVDLQAQGAALNTQELDDAQTQAESLPDNTPLVDGQTAPLAAYKSGLVAKSAAVVQLPVYRFYNSQTGTHFYTSSSTERNSVQATLAYMSYEGQAFLAAAQPSPGLKPVYRFFNTQSGVHFYTISADERDLIQANLPQFSLEGIAYYASAVAGTSLKPLYRFFLSNAGTHFYTASATERQNVQDTLSATHTYEGVGYYVLTGDCTLLNGTAQQATPNACYLANNAAEVAITLPPSADLAVGDTLRVSGLGAGGWRISQNASQTVQTTLPGAQPFVWTPRDSDRNWQSVASSADGNKMVAAANGGQIYTSIDAGLTWTPRGPSRNWRSVASSSDGNKLVALPYGGQIYTSLDAGLTWSPRDSDRTWTSVAASTDDNKLVAVPYGGQIYTSVDAGLTWTPRDSDRNWQSVASSADGNKLVAVAYGGQIYTSIDAGLTWTPRDSNRNWQSVASSADGNKLVAVAYGGQIYTSVDAGLSWTSRDSNRNWQSVASSTDGNNLVTVAVGGQIYTSSDAGITWTARESSRAWISVASSADGKKLVAGVNGGQIYTAQSSTPPGTAGYLQGATGSSIELKYLGNGVFEMVNSSGTVSVGANPV
;
A
#
# COMPACT_ATOMS: atom_id res chain seq x y z
N MET A 1 -9.12 -42.61 51.94
CA MET A 1 -8.90 -41.30 51.28
C MET A 1 -9.09 -41.47 49.78
N GLY A 2 -9.25 -40.37 49.03
CA GLY A 2 -9.97 -40.36 47.74
C GLY A 2 -9.33 -41.13 46.57
N PRO A 3 -10.13 -41.89 45.78
CA PRO A 3 -9.77 -42.36 44.45
C PRO A 3 -10.38 -41.48 43.34
N LYS A 4 -9.83 -41.52 42.12
CA LYS A 4 -10.64 -41.68 40.87
C LYS A 4 -9.83 -41.94 39.59
N HIS A 5 -10.22 -43.01 38.91
CA HIS A 5 -10.11 -43.26 37.46
C HIS A 5 -11.09 -42.31 36.69
N GLN A 6 -11.09 -42.12 35.36
CA GLN A 6 -10.25 -42.63 34.25
C GLN A 6 -10.37 -41.71 32.99
N THR A 7 -9.60 -42.04 31.96
CA THR A 7 -9.68 -41.55 30.56
C THR A 7 -11.01 -41.83 29.85
N PHE A 8 -11.41 -41.02 28.85
CA PHE A 8 -11.59 -41.41 27.42
C PHE A 8 -12.10 -40.26 26.50
N GLN A 9 -11.88 -40.39 25.19
CA GLN A 9 -12.53 -39.67 24.05
C GLN A 9 -13.52 -40.65 23.33
N PRO A 10 -14.30 -40.36 22.23
CA PRO A 10 -14.21 -39.26 21.22
C PRO A 10 -15.53 -38.66 20.57
N TRP A 11 -15.36 -37.56 19.80
CA TRP A 11 -16.02 -37.14 18.52
C TRP A 11 -17.57 -37.01 18.26
N ARG A 12 -17.88 -35.99 17.40
CA ARG A 12 -19.04 -35.73 16.47
C ARG A 12 -20.30 -34.91 16.87
N GLU A 13 -20.48 -33.82 16.10
CA GLU A 13 -21.67 -33.12 15.52
C GLU A 13 -23.12 -33.38 15.98
N PHE A 14 -23.93 -32.30 16.05
CA PHE A 14 -25.02 -32.04 15.06
C PHE A 14 -25.62 -30.62 15.14
N LEU A 15 -26.13 -30.08 14.01
CA LEU A 15 -26.98 -28.86 13.96
C LEU A 15 -28.03 -28.93 12.83
N ARG A 16 -29.27 -28.51 13.12
CA ARG A 16 -30.42 -28.26 12.21
C ARG A 16 -31.27 -27.15 12.88
N CYS A 17 -32.16 -26.39 12.24
CA CYS A 17 -32.80 -26.42 10.92
C CYS A 17 -32.93 -24.93 10.42
N CYS A 18 -33.35 -24.51 9.22
CA CYS A 18 -34.41 -24.95 8.29
C CYS A 18 -34.08 -24.60 6.82
N LYS A 19 -34.68 -25.31 5.85
CA LYS A 19 -34.83 -24.84 4.46
C LYS A 19 -35.95 -25.59 3.71
N GLY A 20 -36.50 -24.96 2.68
CA GLY A 20 -37.69 -25.39 1.92
C GLY A 20 -38.91 -24.53 2.29
N VAL A 21 -39.79 -24.13 1.37
CA VAL A 21 -39.98 -24.54 -0.04
C VAL A 21 -39.73 -23.37 -1.00
N ALA A 22 -39.37 -23.65 -2.26
CA ALA A 22 -39.20 -22.67 -3.32
C ALA A 22 -40.31 -22.76 -4.37
N LEU A 23 -40.56 -21.67 -5.11
CA LEU A 23 -41.03 -21.74 -6.50
C LEU A 23 -40.66 -20.45 -7.25
N ASN A 24 -40.89 -20.42 -8.56
CA ASN A 24 -39.97 -19.76 -9.50
C ASN A 24 -40.66 -18.79 -10.48
N SER A 25 -39.86 -17.81 -10.93
CA SER A 25 -39.88 -17.19 -12.25
C SER A 25 -40.83 -16.02 -12.57
N ASN A 26 -40.26 -15.12 -13.39
CA ASN A 26 -40.86 -14.49 -14.57
C ASN A 26 -41.62 -13.14 -14.51
N ILE A 27 -40.94 -12.16 -15.12
CA ILE A 27 -41.38 -11.39 -16.32
C ILE A 27 -41.90 -9.95 -16.15
N ARG A 28 -41.08 -9.06 -16.74
CA ARG A 28 -41.34 -7.75 -17.38
C ARG A 28 -41.81 -6.56 -16.54
N SER A 29 -40.96 -5.54 -16.66
CA SER A 29 -41.31 -4.12 -16.56
C SER A 29 -42.52 -3.72 -17.40
N ARG A 30 -43.28 -2.74 -16.90
CA ARG A 30 -43.95 -1.73 -17.74
C ARG A 30 -44.05 -0.41 -17.00
N THR A 31 -43.68 0.66 -17.68
CA THR A 31 -43.81 2.04 -17.21
C THR A 31 -45.23 2.55 -17.42
N ARG A 32 -45.74 3.38 -16.50
CA ARG A 32 -46.54 4.56 -16.87
C ARG A 32 -46.58 5.61 -15.77
N SER A 33 -46.64 6.86 -16.20
CA SER A 33 -46.78 8.06 -15.38
C SER A 33 -48.26 8.43 -15.21
N SER A 34 -48.61 8.93 -14.03
CA SER A 34 -49.58 10.03 -13.90
C SER A 34 -49.26 10.88 -12.67
N ARG A 35 -49.24 12.21 -12.85
CA ARG A 35 -49.17 13.21 -11.78
C ARG A 35 -50.52 13.28 -11.06
N LEU A 36 -50.57 13.73 -9.80
CA LEU A 36 -51.53 14.78 -9.38
C LEU A 36 -51.22 15.40 -7.99
N HIS A 37 -51.13 16.73 -7.98
CA HIS A 37 -51.37 17.74 -6.92
C HIS A 37 -50.83 17.66 -5.47
N HIS A 38 -50.37 18.85 -5.04
CA HIS A 38 -50.10 19.33 -3.69
C HIS A 38 -51.23 19.12 -2.67
N ALA A 39 -50.85 18.92 -1.40
CA ALA A 39 -51.45 19.59 -0.25
C ALA A 39 -50.44 19.65 0.92
N ILE A 40 -50.52 20.70 1.75
CA ILE A 40 -49.74 20.86 2.99
C ILE A 40 -50.57 20.35 4.17
N LEU A 41 -49.96 19.65 5.14
CA LEU A 41 -50.50 19.63 6.50
C LEU A 41 -49.42 19.30 7.54
N VAL A 42 -49.37 20.12 8.59
CA VAL A 42 -48.57 19.92 9.81
C VAL A 42 -49.51 19.50 10.92
N ALA A 43 -49.30 18.31 11.49
CA ALA A 43 -49.78 17.94 12.82
C ALA A 43 -49.00 16.72 13.31
N GLY A 44 -48.56 16.74 14.56
CA GLY A 44 -48.09 15.55 15.27
C GLY A 44 -49.01 15.23 16.44
N LEU A 45 -49.05 13.97 16.85
CA LEU A 45 -49.51 13.60 18.19
C LEU A 45 -48.82 12.30 18.62
N ALA A 46 -48.38 12.25 19.88
CA ALA A 46 -47.88 11.04 20.52
C ALA A 46 -48.96 10.46 21.45
N LEU A 47 -48.93 9.15 21.70
CA LEU A 47 -49.56 8.53 22.87
C LEU A 47 -48.92 7.16 23.17
N LEU A 48 -48.99 6.73 24.43
CA LEU A 48 -48.27 5.58 24.99
C LEU A 48 -49.15 4.35 25.15
N LEU A 49 -48.50 3.17 25.26
CA LEU A 49 -48.80 2.01 26.14
C LEU A 49 -47.70 0.94 25.85
N SER A 50 -46.79 0.46 26.71
CA SER A 50 -46.52 0.42 28.17
C SER A 50 -46.84 -0.92 28.87
N ALA A 51 -45.86 -1.44 29.64
CA ALA A 51 -45.91 -2.60 30.56
C ALA A 51 -45.97 -4.01 29.89
N CYS A 52 -45.43 -5.12 30.44
CA CYS A 52 -44.71 -5.43 31.69
C CYS A 52 -43.43 -6.27 31.39
N GLY A 53 -42.49 -6.54 32.31
CA GLY A 53 -42.31 -6.05 33.69
C GLY A 53 -41.98 -7.16 34.73
N GLY A 54 -40.81 -7.07 35.40
CA GLY A 54 -40.38 -7.94 36.52
C GLY A 54 -39.75 -9.28 36.12
N GLY A 55 -38.86 -9.93 36.90
CA GLY A 55 -38.19 -9.64 38.18
C GLY A 55 -37.25 -10.83 38.52
N ASN A 56 -36.37 -10.86 39.52
CA ASN A 56 -36.00 -9.97 40.64
C ASN A 56 -34.48 -10.26 40.95
N SER A 57 -33.78 -10.13 42.09
CA SER A 57 -34.04 -9.70 43.48
C SER A 57 -32.74 -9.37 44.27
N GLY A 58 -32.57 -8.12 44.71
CA GLY A 58 -31.97 -7.76 46.02
C GLY A 58 -30.43 -7.71 46.13
N THR A 59 -29.83 -6.82 46.94
CA THR A 59 -30.32 -5.80 47.90
C THR A 59 -29.60 -4.45 47.68
N GLY A 60 -29.98 -3.27 48.19
CA GLY A 60 -31.20 -2.84 48.89
C GLY A 60 -30.93 -1.78 49.97
N LEU A 61 -31.55 -0.58 49.90
CA LEU A 61 -31.77 0.34 51.05
C LEU A 61 -32.76 1.49 50.71
N ALA A 62 -33.42 1.97 51.77
CA ALA A 62 -34.30 3.14 51.97
C ALA A 62 -34.77 4.05 50.78
N LYS A 63 -36.09 4.32 50.77
CA LYS A 63 -36.72 5.44 50.03
C LYS A 63 -36.43 6.79 50.70
N ALA A 64 -36.35 7.85 49.88
CA ALA A 64 -36.80 9.20 50.23
C ALA A 64 -37.77 9.70 49.14
N ALA A 65 -38.62 10.68 49.45
CA ALA A 65 -39.67 11.14 48.54
C ALA A 65 -39.11 12.03 47.42
N GLY A 66 -39.74 11.99 46.24
CA GLY A 66 -39.33 12.81 45.10
C GLY A 66 -39.71 14.28 45.28
N SER A 67 -38.78 15.18 44.93
CA SER A 67 -39.11 16.53 44.51
C SER A 67 -39.22 16.54 42.98
N SER A 68 -40.33 17.03 42.45
CA SER A 68 -40.46 17.27 41.01
C SER A 68 -39.79 18.59 40.63
N THR A 69 -38.47 18.65 40.76
CA THR A 69 -37.69 19.72 40.17
C THR A 69 -37.79 19.62 38.65
N THR A 70 -38.56 20.54 38.05
CA THR A 70 -38.22 21.04 36.72
C THR A 70 -36.73 21.33 36.70
N SER A 71 -35.99 20.80 35.73
CA SER A 71 -34.55 21.08 35.60
C SER A 71 -34.36 22.58 35.47
N ALA A 72 -33.90 23.22 36.55
CA ALA A 72 -33.53 24.62 36.51
C ALA A 72 -32.44 24.76 35.43
N ALA A 73 -32.61 25.70 34.51
CA ALA A 73 -31.52 26.06 33.62
C ALA A 73 -30.36 26.52 34.49
N LEU A 74 -29.20 25.88 34.33
CA LEU A 74 -27.99 26.23 35.06
C LEU A 74 -27.74 27.74 34.94
N SER A 75 -27.30 28.36 36.03
CA SER A 75 -26.89 29.75 35.99
C SER A 75 -25.75 29.95 34.97
N PRO A 76 -25.62 31.15 34.38
CA PRO A 76 -24.49 31.43 33.49
C PRO A 76 -23.12 31.14 34.14
N SER A 77 -23.00 31.30 35.45
CA SER A 77 -21.84 30.88 36.25
C SER A 77 -21.60 29.37 36.21
N GLU A 78 -22.58 28.54 36.58
CA GLU A 78 -22.44 27.08 36.59
C GLU A 78 -22.14 26.52 35.18
N SER A 79 -22.70 27.14 34.14
CA SER A 79 -22.39 26.77 32.74
C SER A 79 -21.01 27.23 32.26
N VAL A 80 -20.35 28.17 32.95
CA VAL A 80 -18.94 28.54 32.72
C VAL A 80 -18.01 27.61 33.50
N ASP A 81 -18.32 27.34 34.77
CA ASP A 81 -17.53 26.45 35.63
C ASP A 81 -17.43 25.03 35.05
N LEU A 82 -18.53 24.51 34.47
CA LEU A 82 -18.54 23.22 33.76
C LEU A 82 -17.71 23.22 32.46
N GLN A 83 -17.61 24.34 31.76
CA GLN A 83 -16.72 24.45 30.58
C GLN A 83 -15.25 24.55 31.00
N ALA A 84 -14.94 25.29 32.07
CA ALA A 84 -13.60 25.31 32.65
C ALA A 84 -13.16 23.93 33.19
N GLN A 85 -14.09 23.16 33.78
CA GLN A 85 -13.85 21.76 34.15
C GLN A 85 -13.61 20.88 32.90
N GLY A 86 -14.40 21.07 31.84
CA GLY A 86 -14.16 20.45 30.54
C GLY A 86 -12.76 20.73 30.01
N ALA A 87 -12.30 21.98 30.13
CA ALA A 87 -10.97 22.37 29.68
C ALA A 87 -9.83 21.71 30.47
N ALA A 88 -10.03 21.50 31.78
CA ALA A 88 -9.11 20.70 32.59
C ALA A 88 -9.08 19.23 32.17
N LEU A 89 -10.24 18.62 31.87
CA LEU A 89 -10.33 17.24 31.36
C LEU A 89 -9.60 17.08 30.02
N ASN A 90 -9.76 18.03 29.08
CA ASN A 90 -9.04 18.02 27.82
C ASN A 90 -7.51 18.11 28.03
N THR A 91 -7.07 18.92 28.98
CA THR A 91 -5.64 19.03 29.32
C THR A 91 -5.10 17.70 29.86
N GLN A 92 -5.81 17.08 30.81
CA GLN A 92 -5.44 15.76 31.35
C GLN A 92 -5.40 14.67 30.27
N GLU A 93 -6.38 14.62 29.36
CA GLU A 93 -6.41 13.64 28.26
C GLU A 93 -5.31 13.82 27.20
N LEU A 94 -4.68 15.00 27.15
CA LEU A 94 -3.49 15.30 26.34
C LEU A 94 -2.22 14.84 27.06
N ASP A 95 -2.06 15.19 28.34
CA ASP A 95 -0.91 14.79 29.16
C ASP A 95 -0.85 13.27 29.38
N ASP A 96 -2.00 12.61 29.55
CA ASP A 96 -2.12 11.15 29.63
C ASP A 96 -1.73 10.48 28.30
N ALA A 97 -2.12 11.06 27.16
CA ALA A 97 -1.75 10.55 25.84
C ALA A 97 -0.25 10.75 25.53
N GLN A 98 0.33 11.88 25.95
CA GLN A 98 1.77 12.13 25.89
C GLN A 98 2.55 11.13 26.76
N THR A 99 2.10 10.92 28.01
CA THR A 99 2.69 9.94 28.94
C THR A 99 2.59 8.52 28.40
N GLN A 100 1.45 8.14 27.80
CA GLN A 100 1.27 6.85 27.16
C GLN A 100 2.24 6.68 25.98
N ALA A 101 2.37 7.67 25.11
CA ALA A 101 3.30 7.64 23.97
C ALA A 101 4.77 7.52 24.42
N GLU A 102 5.13 8.09 25.57
CA GLU A 102 6.46 7.96 26.20
C GLU A 102 6.70 6.58 26.81
N SER A 103 5.65 5.90 27.28
CA SER A 103 5.75 4.55 27.85
C SER A 103 5.90 3.42 26.82
N LEU A 104 5.52 3.68 25.55
CA LEU A 104 5.49 2.68 24.49
C LEU A 104 6.86 2.51 23.81
N PRO A 105 7.38 1.27 23.65
CA PRO A 105 8.59 1.00 22.89
C PRO A 105 8.57 1.57 21.46
N ASP A 106 9.71 2.06 20.97
CA ASP A 106 9.85 2.64 19.62
C ASP A 106 9.43 1.70 18.47
N ASN A 107 9.43 0.38 18.72
CA ASN A 107 9.02 -0.66 17.78
C ASN A 107 7.56 -1.15 17.98
N THR A 108 6.75 -0.50 18.81
CA THR A 108 5.32 -0.83 18.97
C THR A 108 4.60 -0.66 17.63
N PRO A 109 3.88 -1.68 17.13
CA PRO A 109 3.12 -1.60 15.88
C PRO A 109 2.05 -0.49 15.92
N LEU A 110 1.89 0.20 14.79
CA LEU A 110 0.84 1.20 14.62
C LEU A 110 -0.50 0.50 14.30
N VAL A 111 -1.47 0.65 15.20
CA VAL A 111 -2.82 0.06 15.10
C VAL A 111 -3.89 1.16 15.23
N ASP A 112 -4.97 1.05 14.46
CA ASP A 112 -6.05 2.04 14.45
C ASP A 112 -6.69 2.20 15.84
N GLY A 113 -6.92 3.45 16.24
CA GLY A 113 -7.49 3.79 17.55
C GLY A 113 -6.55 3.64 18.75
N GLN A 114 -5.28 3.25 18.54
CA GLN A 114 -4.26 3.25 19.59
C GLN A 114 -3.34 4.47 19.50
N THR A 115 -2.89 4.97 20.66
CA THR A 115 -1.78 5.93 20.77
C THR A 115 -0.49 5.31 20.24
N ALA A 116 0.27 6.06 19.44
CA ALA A 116 1.53 5.59 18.87
C ALA A 116 2.71 5.79 19.85
N PRO A 117 3.85 5.08 19.71
CA PRO A 117 5.05 5.40 20.46
C PRO A 117 5.59 6.78 20.08
N LEU A 118 6.24 7.48 21.03
CA LEU A 118 6.65 8.88 20.83
C LEU A 118 7.63 9.06 19.65
N ALA A 119 8.45 8.06 19.33
CA ALA A 119 9.29 8.07 18.13
C ALA A 119 8.48 8.16 16.82
N ALA A 120 7.28 7.60 16.74
CA ALA A 120 6.42 7.70 15.56
C ALA A 120 5.84 9.13 15.38
N TYR A 121 5.58 9.84 16.47
CA TYR A 121 5.23 11.27 16.41
C TYR A 121 6.46 12.14 16.09
N LYS A 122 7.61 11.91 16.76
CA LYS A 122 8.85 12.68 16.55
C LYS A 122 9.47 12.50 15.15
N SER A 123 9.32 11.32 14.53
CA SER A 123 9.72 11.08 13.12
C SER A 123 8.70 11.58 12.07
N GLY A 124 7.55 12.09 12.54
CA GLY A 124 6.43 12.51 11.69
C GLY A 124 5.75 11.34 10.98
N LEU A 125 5.94 10.10 11.42
CA LEU A 125 5.31 8.92 10.82
C LEU A 125 3.79 8.96 10.99
N VAL A 126 3.29 9.33 12.18
CA VAL A 126 1.85 9.55 12.41
C VAL A 126 1.29 10.63 11.50
N ALA A 127 2.00 11.77 11.38
CA ALA A 127 1.59 12.88 10.51
C ALA A 127 1.61 12.50 9.02
N LYS A 128 2.53 11.62 8.58
CA LYS A 128 2.56 11.08 7.21
C LYS A 128 1.37 10.16 6.94
N SER A 129 1.05 9.24 7.84
CA SER A 129 -0.13 8.38 7.73
C SER A 129 -1.43 9.20 7.68
N ALA A 130 -1.55 10.19 8.56
CA ALA A 130 -2.67 11.13 8.60
C ALA A 130 -2.74 12.02 7.34
N ALA A 131 -1.60 12.31 6.69
CA ALA A 131 -1.56 13.15 5.49
C ALA A 131 -2.24 12.50 4.26
N VAL A 132 -2.30 11.16 4.19
CA VAL A 132 -2.96 10.41 3.10
C VAL A 132 -4.46 10.68 3.05
N VAL A 133 -5.07 10.99 4.20
CA VAL A 133 -6.51 11.24 4.39
C VAL A 133 -6.79 12.69 4.80
N GLN A 134 -5.97 13.64 4.34
CA GLN A 134 -6.12 15.06 4.68
C GLN A 134 -7.47 15.64 4.20
N LEU A 135 -8.19 16.29 5.13
CA LEU A 135 -9.26 17.23 4.81
C LEU A 135 -8.97 18.62 5.40
N PRO A 136 -9.27 19.69 4.64
CA PRO A 136 -9.17 21.05 5.13
C PRO A 136 -10.29 21.38 6.13
N VAL A 137 -9.95 22.08 7.20
CA VAL A 137 -10.92 22.69 8.11
C VAL A 137 -11.00 24.18 7.81
N TYR A 138 -12.16 24.58 7.30
CA TYR A 138 -12.52 25.93 6.91
C TYR A 138 -12.90 26.77 8.14
N ARG A 139 -12.58 28.07 8.12
CA ARG A 139 -12.99 29.03 9.16
C ARG A 139 -13.88 30.14 8.60
N PHE A 140 -14.86 30.52 9.41
CA PHE A 140 -15.75 31.64 9.18
C PHE A 140 -15.80 32.54 10.41
N TYR A 141 -15.81 33.84 10.20
CA TYR A 141 -16.08 34.85 11.23
C TYR A 141 -17.55 35.30 11.17
N ASN A 142 -18.27 35.17 12.28
CA ASN A 142 -19.64 35.65 12.41
C ASN A 142 -19.65 37.12 12.85
N SER A 143 -19.99 38.01 11.91
CA SER A 143 -20.02 39.45 12.14
C SER A 143 -21.16 39.95 13.05
N GLN A 144 -22.14 39.11 13.41
CA GLN A 144 -23.21 39.46 14.36
C GLN A 144 -22.85 39.11 15.81
N THR A 145 -22.08 38.04 16.04
CA THR A 145 -21.74 37.54 17.39
C THR A 145 -20.27 37.76 17.78
N GLY A 146 -19.39 38.04 16.82
CA GLY A 146 -17.94 38.08 17.02
C GLY A 146 -17.31 36.70 17.21
N THR A 147 -18.06 35.61 17.00
CA THR A 147 -17.59 34.22 17.19
C THR A 147 -17.17 33.59 15.88
N HIS A 148 -16.47 32.46 15.94
CA HIS A 148 -16.01 31.73 14.76
C HIS A 148 -16.78 30.42 14.55
N PHE A 149 -16.92 29.99 13.30
CA PHE A 149 -17.46 28.70 12.90
C PHE A 149 -16.42 27.92 12.09
N TYR A 150 -16.35 26.60 12.29
CA TYR A 150 -15.34 25.74 11.69
C TYR A 150 -16.01 24.53 11.03
N THR A 151 -15.59 24.16 9.83
CA THR A 151 -16.13 22.95 9.18
C THR A 151 -15.12 22.26 8.29
N SER A 152 -15.13 20.93 8.33
CA SER A 152 -14.45 20.04 7.39
C SER A 152 -15.28 19.74 6.14
N SER A 153 -16.58 20.06 6.16
CA SER A 153 -17.53 19.77 5.07
C SER A 153 -17.50 20.88 4.02
N SER A 154 -17.03 20.55 2.82
CA SER A 154 -17.08 21.46 1.66
C SER A 154 -18.51 21.86 1.28
N THR A 155 -19.48 20.97 1.48
CA THR A 155 -20.92 21.24 1.28
C THR A 155 -21.45 22.24 2.29
N GLU A 156 -21.09 22.10 3.57
CA GLU A 156 -21.51 23.01 4.64
C GLU A 156 -20.87 24.38 4.48
N ARG A 157 -19.56 24.43 4.17
CA ARG A 157 -18.84 25.65 3.76
C ARG A 157 -19.58 26.37 2.63
N ASN A 158 -19.86 25.68 1.53
CA ASN A 158 -20.56 26.27 0.38
C ASN A 158 -21.95 26.79 0.76
N SER A 159 -22.69 26.06 1.59
CA SER A 159 -24.02 26.47 2.06
C SER A 159 -23.95 27.74 2.90
N VAL A 160 -23.02 27.81 3.86
CA VAL A 160 -22.80 29.01 4.70
C VAL A 160 -22.41 30.21 3.85
N GLN A 161 -21.46 30.06 2.91
CA GLN A 161 -21.07 31.13 1.98
C GLN A 161 -22.23 31.64 1.11
N ALA A 162 -23.14 30.75 0.70
CA ALA A 162 -24.24 31.09 -0.21
C ALA A 162 -25.49 31.64 0.51
N THR A 163 -25.67 31.38 1.80
CA THR A 163 -26.93 31.66 2.52
C THR A 163 -26.79 32.58 3.73
N LEU A 164 -25.64 32.62 4.40
CA LEU A 164 -25.45 33.37 5.65
C LEU A 164 -24.54 34.57 5.41
N ALA A 165 -25.10 35.68 4.91
CA ALA A 165 -24.35 36.89 4.56
C ALA A 165 -23.58 37.56 5.73
N TYR A 166 -23.81 37.13 6.97
CA TYR A 166 -23.07 37.57 8.17
C TYR A 166 -21.84 36.69 8.50
N MET A 167 -21.68 35.54 7.84
CA MET A 167 -20.56 34.61 8.00
C MET A 167 -19.47 34.89 6.95
N SER A 168 -18.50 35.71 7.32
CA SER A 168 -17.33 36.02 6.47
C SER A 168 -16.43 34.79 6.38
N TYR A 169 -16.22 34.26 5.17
CA TYR A 169 -15.28 33.15 4.94
C TYR A 169 -13.83 33.63 4.99
N GLU A 170 -13.03 33.02 5.86
CA GLU A 170 -11.62 33.39 6.08
C GLU A 170 -10.64 32.42 5.41
N GLY A 171 -11.13 31.32 4.83
CA GLY A 171 -10.30 30.31 4.16
C GLY A 171 -10.17 29.01 4.95
N GLN A 172 -9.04 28.32 4.75
CA GLN A 172 -8.62 27.14 5.50
C GLN A 172 -7.82 27.59 6.73
N ALA A 173 -8.21 27.18 7.93
CA ALA A 173 -7.44 27.46 9.15
C ALA A 173 -6.38 26.38 9.45
N PHE A 174 -6.65 25.12 9.11
CA PHE A 174 -5.73 23.99 9.30
C PHE A 174 -6.16 22.78 8.46
N LEU A 175 -5.32 21.74 8.43
CA LEU A 175 -5.66 20.41 7.93
C LEU A 175 -5.87 19.43 9.11
N ALA A 176 -6.79 18.50 8.95
CA ALA A 176 -7.01 17.36 9.86
C ALA A 176 -7.09 16.05 9.06
N ALA A 177 -7.27 14.91 9.73
CA ALA A 177 -7.49 13.62 9.07
C ALA A 177 -9.00 13.30 8.95
N ALA A 178 -9.40 12.78 7.80
CA ALA A 178 -10.80 12.53 7.46
C ALA A 178 -11.36 11.22 8.05
N GLN A 179 -10.47 10.35 8.51
CA GLN A 179 -10.72 8.98 8.96
C GLN A 179 -9.83 8.68 10.18
N PRO A 180 -10.17 7.69 11.02
CA PRO A 180 -9.26 7.25 12.07
C PRO A 180 -7.97 6.69 11.47
N SER A 181 -6.86 6.89 12.17
CA SER A 181 -5.58 6.25 11.88
C SER A 181 -4.79 6.05 13.18
N PRO A 182 -3.70 5.28 13.20
CA PRO A 182 -2.90 5.09 14.40
C PRO A 182 -2.35 6.42 14.92
N GLY A 183 -2.42 6.63 16.23
CA GLY A 183 -1.98 7.85 16.90
C GLY A 183 -2.91 9.06 16.82
N LEU A 184 -4.11 8.94 16.23
CA LEU A 184 -5.12 10.01 16.21
C LEU A 184 -6.34 9.67 17.09
N LYS A 185 -6.90 10.70 17.74
CA LYS A 185 -8.21 10.67 18.42
C LYS A 185 -9.26 11.42 17.56
N PRO A 186 -10.55 11.05 17.65
CA PRO A 186 -11.64 11.82 17.04
C PRO A 186 -11.83 13.19 17.71
N VAL A 187 -12.23 14.20 16.93
CA VAL A 187 -12.68 15.51 17.42
C VAL A 187 -14.19 15.61 17.28
N TYR A 188 -14.87 15.77 18.42
CA TYR A 188 -16.32 15.89 18.53
C TYR A 188 -16.78 17.32 18.26
N ARG A 189 -17.92 17.49 17.57
CA ARG A 189 -18.58 18.77 17.34
C ARG A 189 -19.93 18.83 18.07
N PHE A 190 -20.15 19.91 18.78
CA PHE A 190 -21.44 20.24 19.40
C PHE A 190 -22.01 21.53 18.82
N PHE A 191 -23.33 21.57 18.64
CA PHE A 191 -24.09 22.77 18.32
C PHE A 191 -24.82 23.29 19.57
N ASN A 192 -24.62 24.56 19.92
CA ASN A 192 -25.37 25.21 21.00
C ASN A 192 -26.73 25.71 20.46
N THR A 193 -27.79 25.04 20.89
CA THR A 193 -29.18 25.30 20.47
C THR A 193 -29.75 26.65 20.94
N GLN A 194 -29.11 27.32 21.89
CA GLN A 194 -29.55 28.62 22.40
C GLN A 194 -28.85 29.80 21.71
N SER A 195 -27.54 29.69 21.42
CA SER A 195 -26.73 30.79 20.86
C SER A 195 -26.30 30.57 19.40
N GLY A 196 -26.53 29.39 18.80
CA GLY A 196 -26.20 29.10 17.40
C GLY A 196 -24.71 28.90 17.11
N VAL A 197 -23.88 28.88 18.14
CA VAL A 197 -22.42 28.69 18.07
C VAL A 197 -22.05 27.21 18.18
N HIS A 198 -20.82 26.86 17.81
CA HIS A 198 -20.32 25.48 17.84
C HIS A 198 -19.11 25.32 18.78
N PHE A 199 -19.00 24.16 19.39
CA PHE A 199 -17.91 23.75 20.29
C PHE A 199 -17.23 22.48 19.76
N TYR A 200 -15.91 22.38 19.96
CA TYR A 200 -15.06 21.30 19.45
C TYR A 200 -14.09 20.81 20.54
N THR A 201 -14.05 19.49 20.74
CA THR A 201 -13.12 18.85 21.69
C THR A 201 -12.59 17.53 21.16
N ILE A 202 -11.33 17.19 21.49
CA ILE A 202 -10.76 15.86 21.25
C ILE A 202 -11.03 14.90 22.43
N SER A 203 -11.40 15.47 23.58
CA SER A 203 -11.58 14.74 24.83
C SER A 203 -12.93 14.03 24.86
N ALA A 204 -12.88 12.75 25.21
CA ALA A 204 -14.05 11.93 25.48
C ALA A 204 -14.71 12.31 26.80
N ASP A 205 -13.92 12.67 27.82
CA ASP A 205 -14.41 13.03 29.15
C ASP A 205 -15.03 14.43 29.15
N GLU A 206 -14.45 15.39 28.42
CA GLU A 206 -15.06 16.70 28.18
C GLU A 206 -16.37 16.55 27.39
N ARG A 207 -16.39 15.75 26.31
CA ARG A 207 -17.63 15.43 25.56
C ARG A 207 -18.73 14.91 26.48
N ASP A 208 -18.42 13.96 27.36
CA ASP A 208 -19.42 13.36 28.24
C ASP A 208 -19.84 14.29 29.38
N LEU A 209 -18.93 15.12 29.91
CA LEU A 209 -19.26 16.18 30.87
C LEU A 209 -20.25 17.18 30.27
N ILE A 210 -19.98 17.69 29.06
CA ILE A 210 -20.87 18.65 28.38
C ILE A 210 -22.22 17.99 28.07
N GLN A 211 -22.23 16.77 27.51
CA GLN A 211 -23.46 16.07 27.16
C GLN A 211 -24.33 15.68 28.38
N ALA A 212 -23.72 15.42 29.55
CA ALA A 212 -24.45 15.08 30.76
C ALA A 212 -25.01 16.30 31.51
N ASN A 213 -24.38 17.48 31.41
CA ASN A 213 -24.68 18.62 32.26
C ASN A 213 -25.17 19.89 31.53
N LEU A 214 -24.82 20.10 30.25
CA LEU A 214 -25.18 21.30 29.49
C LEU A 214 -26.18 20.97 28.36
N PRO A 215 -27.49 20.82 28.65
CA PRO A 215 -28.49 20.35 27.68
C PRO A 215 -28.71 21.28 26.48
N GLN A 216 -28.16 22.51 26.50
CA GLN A 216 -28.15 23.40 25.35
C GLN A 216 -27.20 22.96 24.24
N PHE A 217 -26.15 22.18 24.54
CA PHE A 217 -25.19 21.65 23.55
C PHE A 217 -25.63 20.28 23.04
N SER A 218 -25.98 20.20 21.75
CA SER A 218 -26.31 18.94 21.07
C SER A 218 -25.07 18.38 20.37
N LEU A 219 -24.73 17.11 20.64
CA LEU A 219 -23.62 16.42 19.97
C LEU A 219 -24.00 16.07 18.53
N GLU A 220 -23.29 16.62 17.55
CA GLU A 220 -23.50 16.33 16.12
C GLU A 220 -22.66 15.14 15.62
N GLY A 221 -21.64 14.74 16.38
CA GLY A 221 -20.77 13.60 16.08
C GLY A 221 -19.30 14.01 15.93
N ILE A 222 -18.57 13.27 15.09
CA ILE A 222 -17.13 13.48 14.83
C ILE A 222 -16.98 14.40 13.60
N ALA A 223 -16.25 15.52 13.74
CA ALA A 223 -15.98 16.43 12.62
C ALA A 223 -14.75 16.04 11.80
N TYR A 224 -13.71 15.53 12.47
CA TYR A 224 -12.43 15.09 11.90
C TYR A 224 -11.61 14.36 12.98
N TYR A 225 -10.43 13.86 12.63
CA TYR A 225 -9.46 13.22 13.52
C TYR A 225 -8.19 14.06 13.63
N ALA A 226 -7.63 14.13 14.83
CA ALA A 226 -6.46 14.93 15.18
C ALA A 226 -5.56 14.20 16.20
N SER A 227 -4.36 14.71 16.48
CA SER A 227 -3.46 14.09 17.45
C SER A 227 -3.62 14.73 18.84
N ALA A 228 -3.63 13.92 19.90
CA ALA A 228 -3.46 14.41 21.28
C ALA A 228 -1.98 14.61 21.65
N VAL A 229 -1.04 14.04 20.88
CA VAL A 229 0.39 14.04 21.17
C VAL A 229 1.13 14.97 20.21
N ALA A 230 2.14 15.70 20.72
CA ALA A 230 2.97 16.59 19.92
C ALA A 230 3.91 15.79 18.98
N GLY A 231 4.14 16.28 17.75
CA GLY A 231 4.98 15.58 16.78
C GLY A 231 5.45 16.42 15.60
N THR A 232 6.38 15.86 14.83
CA THR A 232 6.88 16.46 13.59
C THR A 232 5.76 16.47 12.55
N SER A 233 5.64 17.59 11.82
CA SER A 233 4.54 17.87 10.89
C SER A 233 3.15 17.97 11.54
N LEU A 234 3.10 18.33 12.83
CA LEU A 234 1.89 18.75 13.53
C LEU A 234 2.06 20.20 14.05
N LYS A 235 0.95 20.94 14.16
CA LYS A 235 0.84 22.25 14.83
C LYS A 235 -0.14 22.12 16.00
N PRO A 236 0.12 22.74 17.16
CA PRO A 236 -0.92 22.88 18.18
C PRO A 236 -2.07 23.75 17.67
N LEU A 237 -3.30 23.34 17.95
CA LEU A 237 -4.50 24.15 17.84
C LEU A 237 -4.79 24.74 19.23
N TYR A 238 -4.59 26.04 19.36
CA TYR A 238 -4.80 26.79 20.58
C TYR A 238 -6.30 27.05 20.80
N ARG A 239 -6.79 26.84 22.03
CA ARG A 239 -8.19 27.08 22.41
C ARG A 239 -8.32 28.25 23.38
N PHE A 240 -9.38 29.03 23.20
CA PHE A 240 -9.79 30.11 24.09
C PHE A 240 -11.28 30.00 24.39
N PHE A 241 -11.70 30.29 25.62
CA PHE A 241 -13.10 30.47 26.00
C PHE A 241 -13.51 31.95 25.92
N LEU A 242 -14.62 32.22 25.24
CA LEU A 242 -15.19 33.56 25.04
C LEU A 242 -16.29 33.80 26.07
N SER A 243 -15.94 34.48 27.16
CA SER A 243 -16.83 34.68 28.32
C SER A 243 -18.08 35.50 28.00
N ASN A 244 -18.03 36.34 26.97
CA ASN A 244 -19.14 37.13 26.47
C ASN A 244 -20.11 36.37 25.55
N ALA A 245 -19.71 35.21 25.02
CA ALA A 245 -20.45 34.46 24.00
C ALA A 245 -20.75 33.00 24.38
N GLY A 246 -20.18 32.49 25.48
CA GLY A 246 -20.41 31.12 25.96
C GLY A 246 -19.94 30.05 24.97
N THR A 247 -18.82 30.30 24.30
CA THR A 247 -18.27 29.45 23.23
C THR A 247 -16.75 29.57 23.17
N HIS A 248 -16.14 28.89 22.20
CA HIS A 248 -14.68 28.81 22.06
C HIS A 248 -14.18 29.37 20.72
N PHE A 249 -12.94 29.87 20.73
CA PHE A 249 -12.16 30.25 19.56
C PHE A 249 -10.94 29.34 19.43
N TYR A 250 -10.60 28.99 18.19
CA TYR A 250 -9.55 28.04 17.85
C TYR A 250 -8.59 28.58 16.78
N THR A 251 -7.28 28.45 17.00
CA THR A 251 -6.29 28.85 15.99
C THR A 251 -5.04 27.98 15.98
N ALA A 252 -4.55 27.65 14.78
CA ALA A 252 -3.25 26.99 14.57
C ALA A 252 -2.12 28.01 14.33
N SER A 253 -2.42 29.31 14.41
CA SER A 253 -1.45 30.39 14.28
C SER A 253 -0.94 30.82 15.65
N ALA A 254 0.34 30.57 15.91
CA ALA A 254 1.03 30.98 17.13
C ALA A 254 1.01 32.50 17.34
N THR A 255 0.98 33.27 16.25
CA THR A 255 0.89 34.75 16.23
C THR A 255 -0.54 35.22 16.52
N GLU A 256 -1.57 34.58 15.94
CA GLU A 256 -2.96 34.94 16.21
C GLU A 256 -3.32 34.65 17.68
N ARG A 257 -2.87 33.50 18.21
CA ARG A 257 -2.93 33.18 19.65
C ARG A 257 -2.29 34.27 20.49
N GLN A 258 -1.09 34.74 20.14
CA GLN A 258 -0.41 35.79 20.90
C GLN A 258 -1.20 37.10 20.86
N ASN A 259 -1.62 37.55 19.67
CA ASN A 259 -2.40 38.76 19.49
C ASN A 259 -3.72 38.73 20.31
N VAL A 260 -4.40 37.59 20.37
CA VAL A 260 -5.64 37.43 21.18
C VAL A 260 -5.35 37.52 22.68
N GLN A 261 -4.24 36.95 23.16
CA GLN A 261 -3.82 37.11 24.57
C GLN A 261 -3.49 38.59 24.88
N ASP A 262 -2.75 39.24 24.01
CA ASP A 262 -2.26 40.61 24.21
C ASP A 262 -3.37 41.67 24.11
N THR A 263 -4.41 41.42 23.30
CA THR A 263 -5.43 42.44 22.96
C THR A 263 -6.86 42.12 23.41
N LEU A 264 -7.21 40.85 23.66
CA LEU A 264 -8.59 40.41 23.95
C LEU A 264 -8.76 39.62 25.26
N SER A 265 -7.72 39.52 26.09
CA SER A 265 -7.70 38.76 27.35
C SER A 265 -8.80 39.11 28.37
N ALA A 266 -9.44 40.29 28.27
CA ALA A 266 -10.62 40.65 29.06
C ALA A 266 -11.91 39.86 28.68
N THR A 267 -11.92 39.17 27.54
CA THR A 267 -13.06 38.37 27.05
C THR A 267 -12.66 36.98 26.56
N HIS A 268 -11.40 36.78 26.17
CA HIS A 268 -10.85 35.53 25.64
C HIS A 268 -9.91 34.90 26.68
N THR A 269 -10.43 34.02 27.53
CA THR A 269 -9.62 33.23 28.46
C THR A 269 -8.84 32.19 27.66
N TYR A 270 -7.50 32.16 27.77
CA TYR A 270 -6.67 31.16 27.10
C TYR A 270 -6.66 29.84 27.87
N GLU A 271 -6.93 28.74 27.18
CA GLU A 271 -7.06 27.41 27.78
C GLU A 271 -5.95 26.43 27.36
N GLY A 272 -4.91 26.93 26.70
CA GLY A 272 -3.80 26.11 26.23
C GLY A 272 -4.01 25.53 24.83
N VAL A 273 -3.60 24.27 24.67
CA VAL A 273 -3.71 23.51 23.41
C VAL A 273 -4.92 22.59 23.53
N GLY A 274 -5.86 22.69 22.59
CA GLY A 274 -6.97 21.74 22.51
C GLY A 274 -6.49 20.38 22.00
N TYR A 275 -5.72 20.38 20.90
CA TYR A 275 -5.12 19.21 20.26
C TYR A 275 -4.13 19.64 19.17
N TYR A 276 -3.51 18.69 18.48
CA TYR A 276 -2.52 18.92 17.42
C TYR A 276 -3.08 18.55 16.04
N VAL A 277 -3.02 19.49 15.11
CA VAL A 277 -3.53 19.43 13.72
C VAL A 277 -2.39 19.33 12.71
N LEU A 278 -2.66 18.93 11.46
CA LEU A 278 -1.63 18.64 10.47
C LEU A 278 -0.99 19.91 9.89
N THR A 279 0.33 19.88 9.69
CA THR A 279 1.01 20.89 8.85
C THR A 279 0.87 20.53 7.39
N GLY A 280 0.40 21.48 6.57
CA GLY A 280 0.44 21.37 5.13
C GLY A 280 -0.43 22.44 4.49
N ASP A 281 0.17 23.30 3.68
CA ASP A 281 -0.57 24.30 2.90
C ASP A 281 -0.86 23.71 1.51
N CYS A 282 -1.70 22.65 1.50
CA CYS A 282 -2.14 22.03 0.25
C CYS A 282 -2.88 23.07 -0.61
N THR A 283 -2.34 23.37 -1.79
CA THR A 283 -2.78 24.49 -2.61
C THR A 283 -4.16 24.22 -3.21
N LEU A 284 -5.13 25.09 -2.90
CA LEU A 284 -6.50 24.98 -3.39
C LEU A 284 -6.59 25.43 -4.85
N LEU A 285 -6.75 24.46 -5.75
CA LEU A 285 -6.87 24.69 -7.20
C LEU A 285 -8.32 24.95 -7.56
N ASN A 286 -8.68 26.23 -7.63
CA ASN A 286 -9.97 26.70 -8.16
C ASN A 286 -9.95 26.86 -9.70
N GLY A 287 -8.78 26.79 -10.35
CA GLY A 287 -8.65 26.73 -11.81
C GLY A 287 -8.79 25.30 -12.36
N THR A 288 -8.77 25.15 -13.68
CA THR A 288 -8.86 23.84 -14.37
C THR A 288 -7.50 23.27 -14.81
N ALA A 289 -6.40 24.01 -14.63
CA ALA A 289 -5.06 23.58 -15.00
C ALA A 289 -4.00 24.06 -13.98
N GLN A 290 -3.01 23.22 -13.70
CA GLN A 290 -1.86 23.52 -12.84
C GLN A 290 -0.62 22.76 -13.33
N GLN A 291 0.55 23.42 -13.34
CA GLN A 291 1.84 22.74 -13.43
C GLN A 291 2.29 22.38 -12.01
N ALA A 292 2.49 21.10 -11.70
CA ALA A 292 2.96 20.68 -10.40
C ALA A 292 4.43 21.05 -10.18
N THR A 293 4.78 21.37 -8.93
CA THR A 293 6.16 21.47 -8.43
C THR A 293 6.52 20.22 -7.61
N PRO A 294 7.82 19.94 -7.37
CA PRO A 294 8.25 18.88 -6.46
C PRO A 294 7.64 19.02 -5.05
N ASN A 295 7.30 17.90 -4.41
CA ASN A 295 6.73 17.81 -3.06
C ASN A 295 5.45 18.62 -2.83
N ALA A 296 4.71 18.92 -3.91
CA ALA A 296 3.45 19.66 -3.83
C ALA A 296 2.28 18.82 -3.33
N CYS A 297 1.32 19.49 -2.70
CA CYS A 297 0.00 18.96 -2.39
C CYS A 297 -1.06 19.88 -3.00
N TYR A 298 -2.04 19.32 -3.71
CA TYR A 298 -3.10 20.06 -4.39
C TYR A 298 -4.50 19.57 -4.03
N LEU A 299 -5.41 20.53 -3.83
CA LEU A 299 -6.83 20.29 -3.58
C LEU A 299 -7.63 20.79 -4.79
N ALA A 300 -8.05 19.87 -5.66
CA ALA A 300 -8.80 20.18 -6.88
C ALA A 300 -10.25 20.57 -6.54
N ASN A 301 -10.58 21.87 -6.62
CA ASN A 301 -11.84 22.46 -6.16
C ASN A 301 -12.57 23.22 -7.28
N ASN A 302 -12.80 22.55 -8.42
CA ASN A 302 -13.58 23.08 -9.54
C ASN A 302 -14.76 22.14 -9.91
N ALA A 303 -15.80 22.68 -10.56
CA ALA A 303 -16.93 21.91 -11.08
C ALA A 303 -16.59 21.18 -12.40
N ALA A 304 -15.58 21.65 -13.13
CA ALA A 304 -14.91 20.94 -14.21
C ALA A 304 -13.63 20.24 -13.70
N GLU A 305 -13.11 19.28 -14.48
CA GLU A 305 -11.90 18.53 -14.14
C GLU A 305 -10.68 19.46 -13.98
N VAL A 306 -9.88 19.23 -12.93
CA VAL A 306 -8.62 19.96 -12.71
C VAL A 306 -7.44 19.12 -13.21
N ALA A 307 -6.80 19.56 -14.29
CA ALA A 307 -5.62 18.91 -14.86
C ALA A 307 -4.32 19.40 -14.21
N ILE A 308 -3.57 18.49 -13.60
CA ILE A 308 -2.32 18.75 -12.90
C ILE A 308 -1.21 18.04 -13.67
N THR A 309 -0.37 18.80 -14.40
CA THR A 309 0.78 18.20 -15.10
C THR A 309 1.87 17.87 -14.10
N LEU A 310 2.43 16.66 -14.16
CA LEU A 310 3.57 16.25 -13.33
C LEU A 310 4.75 17.24 -13.45
N PRO A 311 5.58 17.41 -12.41
CA PRO A 311 6.78 18.24 -12.52
C PRO A 311 7.72 17.66 -13.59
N PRO A 312 8.44 18.47 -14.38
CA PRO A 312 9.45 17.98 -15.31
C PRO A 312 10.52 17.14 -14.60
N SER A 313 10.98 16.06 -15.24
CA SER A 313 11.96 15.14 -14.65
C SER A 313 13.38 15.72 -14.46
N ALA A 314 13.63 16.94 -14.92
CA ALA A 314 14.84 17.71 -14.61
C ALA A 314 14.76 18.44 -13.26
N ASP A 315 13.53 18.70 -12.76
CA ASP A 315 13.27 19.47 -11.54
C ASP A 315 13.10 18.57 -10.31
N LEU A 316 13.22 17.24 -10.47
CA LEU A 316 12.85 16.22 -9.48
C LEU A 316 14.03 15.40 -8.96
N ALA A 317 14.14 15.29 -7.64
CA ALA A 317 15.02 14.38 -6.93
C ALA A 317 14.32 13.04 -6.62
N VAL A 318 15.09 11.94 -6.57
CA VAL A 318 14.56 10.63 -6.19
C VAL A 318 14.02 10.68 -4.76
N GLY A 319 12.76 10.31 -4.57
CA GLY A 319 12.03 10.44 -3.31
C GLY A 319 11.04 11.61 -3.26
N ASP A 320 11.09 12.56 -4.20
CA ASP A 320 10.12 13.66 -4.27
C ASP A 320 8.69 13.14 -4.48
N THR A 321 7.73 13.83 -3.86
CA THR A 321 6.32 13.41 -3.83
C THR A 321 5.39 14.35 -4.60
N LEU A 322 4.20 13.87 -4.93
CA LEU A 322 3.06 14.68 -5.37
C LEU A 322 1.78 14.10 -4.76
N ARG A 323 0.98 14.97 -4.13
CA ARG A 323 -0.33 14.61 -3.55
C ARG A 323 -1.45 15.38 -4.22
N VAL A 324 -2.55 14.70 -4.56
CA VAL A 324 -3.74 15.31 -5.17
C VAL A 324 -4.99 14.74 -4.52
N SER A 325 -5.92 15.62 -4.13
CA SER A 325 -7.26 15.24 -3.62
C SER A 325 -8.37 16.03 -4.32
N GLY A 326 -9.48 15.37 -4.63
CA GLY A 326 -10.65 15.98 -5.28
C GLY A 326 -11.66 16.54 -4.30
N LEU A 327 -11.86 17.86 -4.27
CA LEU A 327 -12.90 18.53 -3.50
C LEU A 327 -14.09 18.99 -4.35
N GLY A 328 -13.83 19.35 -5.62
CA GLY A 328 -14.81 19.85 -6.57
C GLY A 328 -15.50 18.74 -7.36
N ALA A 329 -16.70 19.03 -7.87
CA ALA A 329 -17.55 18.07 -8.59
C ALA A 329 -16.94 17.52 -9.89
N GLY A 330 -15.93 18.20 -10.46
CA GLY A 330 -15.26 17.78 -11.69
C GLY A 330 -14.13 16.77 -11.50
N GLY A 331 -13.70 16.52 -10.25
CA GLY A 331 -12.55 15.64 -9.98
C GLY A 331 -11.21 16.22 -10.45
N TRP A 332 -10.23 15.34 -10.69
CA TRP A 332 -8.87 15.71 -11.05
C TRP A 332 -8.23 14.74 -12.05
N ARG A 333 -7.23 15.23 -12.79
CA ARG A 333 -6.34 14.48 -13.66
C ARG A 333 -4.88 14.78 -13.29
N ILE A 334 -4.01 13.77 -13.26
CA ILE A 334 -2.56 13.94 -13.27
C ILE A 334 -2.01 13.57 -14.65
N SER A 335 -1.54 14.56 -15.40
CA SER A 335 -1.01 14.43 -16.77
C SER A 335 0.50 14.24 -16.77
N GLN A 336 1.02 13.35 -17.62
CA GLN A 336 2.44 13.04 -17.70
C GLN A 336 3.19 13.87 -18.74
N ASN A 337 4.48 14.13 -18.51
CA ASN A 337 5.38 14.65 -19.55
C ASN A 337 5.85 13.53 -20.49
N ALA A 338 6.42 13.89 -21.65
CA ALA A 338 6.75 12.95 -22.73
C ALA A 338 7.67 11.78 -22.34
N SER A 339 8.55 11.96 -21.35
CA SER A 339 9.49 10.94 -20.87
C SER A 339 9.06 10.27 -19.55
N GLN A 340 7.78 10.38 -19.15
CA GLN A 340 7.31 9.93 -17.83
C GLN A 340 6.37 8.73 -17.87
N THR A 341 6.32 7.97 -16.78
CA THR A 341 5.33 6.90 -16.53
C THR A 341 5.12 6.70 -15.03
N VAL A 342 3.91 6.33 -14.60
CA VAL A 342 3.59 5.94 -13.22
C VAL A 342 3.39 4.42 -13.13
N GLN A 343 4.22 3.74 -12.34
CA GLN A 343 4.03 2.35 -11.94
C GLN A 343 2.78 2.24 -11.05
N THR A 344 1.82 1.40 -11.44
CA THR A 344 0.55 1.26 -10.72
C THR A 344 -0.21 0.00 -11.14
N THR A 345 -1.04 -0.53 -10.25
CA THR A 345 -2.02 -1.60 -10.52
C THR A 345 -3.47 -1.10 -10.48
N LEU A 346 -3.68 0.22 -10.62
CA LEU A 346 -5.02 0.80 -10.70
C LEU A 346 -5.82 0.30 -11.92
N PRO A 347 -7.16 0.34 -11.89
CA PRO A 347 -8.00 0.05 -13.04
C PRO A 347 -7.57 0.87 -14.27
N GLY A 348 -7.37 0.18 -15.41
CA GLY A 348 -6.87 0.79 -16.66
C GLY A 348 -5.36 0.71 -16.88
N ALA A 349 -4.57 0.29 -15.87
CA ALA A 349 -3.12 0.12 -16.02
C ALA A 349 -2.78 -0.93 -17.10
N GLN A 350 -1.74 -0.66 -17.88
CA GLN A 350 -1.21 -1.57 -18.89
C GLN A 350 -0.32 -2.63 -18.22
N PRO A 351 -0.61 -3.94 -18.38
CA PRO A 351 0.16 -5.00 -17.73
C PRO A 351 1.48 -5.28 -18.47
N PHE A 352 2.57 -5.31 -17.72
CA PHE A 352 3.93 -5.61 -18.22
C PHE A 352 4.39 -4.68 -19.36
N VAL A 353 4.45 -3.37 -19.08
CA VAL A 353 5.07 -2.39 -19.97
C VAL A 353 6.60 -2.57 -19.95
N TRP A 354 7.14 -3.23 -20.98
CA TRP A 354 8.57 -3.47 -21.13
C TRP A 354 9.31 -2.18 -21.46
N THR A 355 10.23 -1.79 -20.58
CA THR A 355 11.06 -0.58 -20.74
C THR A 355 12.52 -0.99 -20.93
N PRO A 356 13.23 -0.51 -21.97
CA PRO A 356 14.68 -0.74 -22.12
C PRO A 356 15.48 -0.04 -21.00
N ARG A 357 16.56 -0.69 -20.56
CA ARG A 357 17.45 -0.29 -19.45
C ARG A 357 18.91 -0.57 -19.84
N ASP A 358 19.81 0.30 -19.37
CA ASP A 358 21.26 0.23 -19.63
C ASP A 358 21.62 0.17 -21.15
N SER A 359 22.92 0.12 -21.47
CA SER A 359 23.45 0.02 -22.83
C SER A 359 23.57 -1.41 -23.36
N ASP A 360 23.80 -1.54 -24.67
CA ASP A 360 23.86 -2.83 -25.36
C ASP A 360 25.04 -3.69 -24.91
N ARG A 361 24.76 -4.95 -24.53
CA ARG A 361 25.76 -5.95 -24.13
C ARG A 361 25.34 -7.35 -24.58
N ASN A 362 26.25 -8.31 -24.40
CA ASN A 362 25.96 -9.74 -24.59
C ASN A 362 25.33 -10.35 -23.33
N TRP A 363 24.16 -9.86 -22.90
CA TRP A 363 23.51 -10.35 -21.67
C TRP A 363 23.21 -11.87 -21.77
N GLN A 364 23.60 -12.63 -20.74
CA GLN A 364 23.47 -14.10 -20.70
C GLN A 364 22.57 -14.61 -19.59
N SER A 365 22.48 -13.90 -18.47
CA SER A 365 21.70 -14.33 -17.31
C SER A 365 21.26 -13.14 -16.48
N VAL A 366 20.03 -13.20 -15.99
CA VAL A 366 19.45 -12.25 -15.03
C VAL A 366 18.81 -13.01 -13.87
N ALA A 367 18.83 -12.43 -12.67
CA ALA A 367 18.11 -12.90 -11.50
C ALA A 367 17.64 -11.71 -10.65
N SER A 368 16.65 -11.92 -9.78
CA SER A 368 15.98 -10.86 -9.00
C SER A 368 15.66 -11.30 -7.58
N SER A 369 15.59 -10.35 -6.65
CA SER A 369 15.01 -10.54 -5.33
C SER A 369 13.51 -10.84 -5.40
N ALA A 370 12.94 -11.36 -4.31
CA ALA A 370 11.53 -11.73 -4.23
C ALA A 370 10.58 -10.53 -4.44
N ASP A 371 10.97 -9.34 -4.00
CA ASP A 371 10.24 -8.08 -4.20
C ASP A 371 10.51 -7.39 -5.56
N GLY A 372 11.42 -7.96 -6.36
CA GLY A 372 11.90 -7.43 -7.63
C GLY A 372 12.59 -6.07 -7.56
N ASN A 373 13.01 -5.61 -6.37
CA ASN A 373 13.71 -4.32 -6.21
C ASN A 373 15.21 -4.44 -6.42
N LYS A 374 15.84 -5.56 -6.04
CA LYS A 374 17.23 -5.86 -6.40
C LYS A 374 17.28 -6.81 -7.58
N MET A 375 18.22 -6.57 -8.47
CA MET A 375 18.46 -7.43 -9.64
C MET A 375 19.95 -7.59 -9.88
N VAL A 376 20.34 -8.77 -10.38
CA VAL A 376 21.68 -9.06 -10.88
C VAL A 376 21.58 -9.50 -12.34
N ALA A 377 22.50 -9.01 -13.16
CA ALA A 377 22.60 -9.35 -14.57
C ALA A 377 24.07 -9.59 -14.95
N ALA A 378 24.32 -10.49 -15.90
CA ALA A 378 25.67 -10.86 -16.28
C ALA A 378 25.84 -10.92 -17.81
N ALA A 379 26.99 -10.44 -18.31
CA ALA A 379 27.28 -10.33 -19.73
C ALA A 379 28.47 -11.21 -20.15
N ASN A 380 28.38 -11.83 -21.33
CA ASN A 380 29.47 -12.60 -21.93
C ASN A 380 30.59 -11.67 -22.43
N GLY A 381 31.84 -11.95 -22.06
CA GLY A 381 32.98 -11.04 -22.26
C GLY A 381 32.89 -9.73 -21.47
N GLY A 382 31.95 -9.62 -20.52
CA GLY A 382 31.64 -8.41 -19.76
C GLY A 382 31.61 -8.65 -18.26
N GLN A 383 31.14 -7.65 -17.51
CA GLN A 383 31.07 -7.69 -16.05
C GLN A 383 29.75 -8.31 -15.55
N ILE A 384 29.63 -8.44 -14.23
CA ILE A 384 28.33 -8.55 -13.54
C ILE A 384 27.81 -7.12 -13.34
N TYR A 385 26.49 -6.94 -13.30
CA TYR A 385 25.82 -5.67 -13.05
C TYR A 385 24.73 -5.87 -12.00
N THR A 386 24.57 -4.92 -11.08
CA THR A 386 23.58 -4.99 -9.99
C THR A 386 22.74 -3.72 -9.93
N SER A 387 21.43 -3.89 -9.77
CA SER A 387 20.46 -2.83 -9.47
C SER A 387 19.92 -2.98 -8.04
N ILE A 388 19.54 -1.86 -7.42
CA ILE A 388 18.82 -1.79 -6.13
C ILE A 388 17.48 -1.04 -6.25
N ASP A 389 17.05 -0.74 -7.47
CA ASP A 389 15.96 0.19 -7.82
C ASP A 389 15.04 -0.38 -8.92
N ALA A 390 14.79 -1.69 -8.88
CA ALA A 390 13.98 -2.43 -9.86
C ALA A 390 14.47 -2.29 -11.32
N GLY A 391 15.79 -2.17 -11.50
CA GLY A 391 16.47 -2.05 -12.78
C GLY A 391 16.42 -0.66 -13.41
N LEU A 392 16.10 0.40 -12.66
CA LEU A 392 16.15 1.79 -13.14
C LEU A 392 17.59 2.27 -13.35
N THR A 393 18.53 1.84 -12.51
CA THR A 393 19.98 2.02 -12.67
C THR A 393 20.72 0.71 -12.43
N TRP A 394 21.92 0.59 -13.01
CA TRP A 394 22.74 -0.62 -12.97
C TRP A 394 24.20 -0.26 -12.68
N THR A 395 24.80 -0.91 -11.67
CA THR A 395 26.20 -0.69 -11.28
C THR A 395 27.07 -1.86 -11.71
N PRO A 396 28.18 -1.66 -12.45
CA PRO A 396 29.14 -2.71 -12.77
C PRO A 396 29.84 -3.27 -11.53
N ARG A 397 30.05 -4.60 -11.51
CA ARG A 397 30.68 -5.37 -10.43
C ARG A 397 31.72 -6.35 -10.97
N GLY A 398 32.85 -6.44 -10.30
CA GLY A 398 33.93 -7.40 -10.60
C GLY A 398 34.62 -7.18 -11.95
N PRO A 399 35.56 -8.08 -12.33
CA PRO A 399 36.24 -8.05 -13.62
C PRO A 399 35.38 -8.67 -14.74
N SER A 400 35.74 -8.37 -15.99
CA SER A 400 35.10 -8.99 -17.15
C SER A 400 35.43 -10.49 -17.27
N ARG A 401 34.42 -11.32 -17.52
CA ARG A 401 34.55 -12.77 -17.80
C ARG A 401 33.49 -13.22 -18.80
N ASN A 402 33.56 -14.47 -19.23
CA ASN A 402 32.51 -15.13 -20.00
C ASN A 402 31.38 -15.61 -19.07
N TRP A 403 30.72 -14.67 -18.37
CA TRP A 403 29.66 -15.01 -17.42
C TRP A 403 28.47 -15.67 -18.13
N ARG A 404 27.97 -16.78 -17.55
CA ARG A 404 26.98 -17.67 -18.15
C ARG A 404 25.69 -17.80 -17.35
N SER A 405 25.77 -17.76 -16.03
CA SER A 405 24.61 -17.82 -15.12
C SER A 405 24.85 -17.03 -13.84
N VAL A 406 23.80 -16.42 -13.30
CA VAL A 406 23.73 -15.83 -11.95
C VAL A 406 22.50 -16.33 -11.20
N ALA A 407 22.59 -16.40 -9.88
CA ALA A 407 21.48 -16.59 -8.95
C ALA A 407 21.52 -15.53 -7.83
N SER A 408 20.37 -15.34 -7.18
CA SER A 408 20.15 -14.36 -6.12
C SER A 408 19.27 -14.95 -5.03
N SER A 409 19.67 -14.73 -3.78
CA SER A 409 18.80 -14.82 -2.60
C SER A 409 17.54 -13.99 -2.72
N SER A 410 16.52 -14.32 -1.92
CA SER A 410 15.23 -13.61 -1.94
C SER A 410 15.30 -12.16 -1.48
N ASP A 411 16.29 -11.79 -0.66
CA ASP A 411 16.55 -10.41 -0.23
C ASP A 411 17.58 -9.68 -1.12
N GLY A 412 18.16 -10.38 -2.10
CA GLY A 412 19.20 -9.91 -3.01
C GLY A 412 20.50 -9.47 -2.32
N ASN A 413 20.80 -9.96 -1.11
CA ASN A 413 22.06 -9.67 -0.42
C ASN A 413 23.13 -10.73 -0.69
N LYS A 414 22.76 -12.00 -0.81
CA LYS A 414 23.65 -13.07 -1.29
C LYS A 414 23.46 -13.29 -2.79
N LEU A 415 24.56 -13.45 -3.53
CA LEU A 415 24.56 -13.69 -4.99
C LEU A 415 25.57 -14.79 -5.35
N VAL A 416 25.26 -15.56 -6.40
CA VAL A 416 26.16 -16.56 -6.98
C VAL A 416 26.33 -16.28 -8.47
N ALA A 417 27.56 -16.40 -9.00
CA ALA A 417 27.88 -16.15 -10.39
C ALA A 417 28.81 -17.22 -10.98
N LEU A 418 28.50 -17.65 -12.21
CA LEU A 418 29.16 -18.75 -12.92
C LEU A 418 29.68 -18.28 -14.29
N PRO A 419 30.99 -18.37 -14.57
CA PRO A 419 31.57 -18.20 -15.90
C PRO A 419 31.62 -19.53 -16.67
N TYR A 420 31.53 -19.47 -17.98
CA TYR A 420 31.78 -20.61 -18.85
C TYR A 420 33.29 -20.83 -19.01
N GLY A 421 33.84 -21.79 -18.25
CA GLY A 421 35.28 -22.04 -18.16
C GLY A 421 35.94 -21.25 -17.03
N GLY A 422 35.52 -21.51 -15.79
CA GLY A 422 36.13 -20.91 -14.61
C GLY A 422 35.52 -21.39 -13.28
N GLN A 423 35.96 -20.83 -12.17
CA GLN A 423 35.46 -21.12 -10.82
C GLN A 423 34.03 -20.61 -10.58
N ILE A 424 33.36 -21.13 -9.56
CA ILE A 424 32.14 -20.52 -9.00
C ILE A 424 32.54 -19.25 -8.24
N TYR A 425 31.72 -18.21 -8.24
CA TYR A 425 31.93 -17.02 -7.40
C TYR A 425 30.71 -16.76 -6.50
N THR A 426 30.93 -16.52 -5.21
CA THR A 426 29.89 -16.15 -4.24
C THR A 426 30.13 -14.77 -3.63
N SER A 427 29.05 -14.03 -3.41
CA SER A 427 29.00 -12.72 -2.73
C SER A 427 27.98 -12.78 -1.58
N LEU A 428 28.26 -12.08 -0.49
CA LEU A 428 27.40 -11.96 0.69
C LEU A 428 26.95 -10.49 0.93
N ASP A 429 27.24 -9.60 -0.04
CA ASP A 429 27.18 -8.14 0.08
C ASP A 429 26.62 -7.47 -1.18
N ALA A 430 25.59 -8.08 -1.78
CA ALA A 430 24.90 -7.64 -2.99
C ALA A 430 25.85 -7.38 -4.19
N GLY A 431 26.90 -8.19 -4.30
CA GLY A 431 27.86 -8.17 -5.40
C GLY A 431 28.99 -7.15 -5.25
N LEU A 432 29.17 -6.54 -4.07
CA LEU A 432 30.29 -5.61 -3.81
C LEU A 432 31.64 -6.35 -3.78
N THR A 433 31.70 -7.52 -3.12
CA THR A 433 32.87 -8.41 -3.13
C THR A 433 32.50 -9.81 -3.60
N TRP A 434 33.48 -10.53 -4.16
CA TRP A 434 33.28 -11.85 -4.75
C TRP A 434 34.41 -12.81 -4.36
N SER A 435 34.05 -13.92 -3.73
CA SER A 435 34.97 -15.01 -3.38
C SER A 435 34.95 -16.13 -4.42
N PRO A 436 36.09 -16.58 -4.97
CA PRO A 436 36.15 -17.79 -5.78
C PRO A 436 35.89 -19.05 -4.94
N ARG A 437 35.21 -20.04 -5.54
CA ARG A 437 34.80 -21.33 -4.94
C ARG A 437 34.90 -22.45 -5.99
N ASP A 438 35.21 -23.67 -5.53
CA ASP A 438 35.38 -24.87 -6.37
C ASP A 438 36.43 -24.70 -7.50
N SER A 439 36.63 -25.74 -8.31
CA SER A 439 37.54 -25.79 -9.47
C SER A 439 36.89 -25.29 -10.77
N ASP A 440 37.73 -24.97 -11.77
CA ASP A 440 37.28 -24.48 -13.07
C ASP A 440 36.46 -25.51 -13.84
N ARG A 441 35.25 -25.12 -14.30
CA ARG A 441 34.39 -25.94 -15.17
C ARG A 441 33.62 -25.10 -16.19
N THR A 442 33.04 -25.77 -17.18
CA THR A 442 32.09 -25.27 -18.19
C THR A 442 30.69 -25.03 -17.59
N TRP A 443 30.61 -24.27 -16.50
CA TRP A 443 29.36 -24.02 -15.77
C TRP A 443 28.26 -23.41 -16.66
N THR A 444 27.04 -23.94 -16.57
CA THR A 444 25.88 -23.52 -17.37
C THR A 444 24.77 -22.87 -16.54
N SER A 445 24.50 -23.34 -15.32
CA SER A 445 23.41 -22.83 -14.48
C SER A 445 23.63 -23.06 -12.98
N VAL A 446 23.15 -22.11 -12.17
CA VAL A 446 23.00 -22.22 -10.70
C VAL A 446 21.56 -21.94 -10.28
N ALA A 447 21.10 -22.61 -9.23
CA ALA A 447 19.92 -22.25 -8.45
C ALA A 447 20.23 -22.31 -6.94
N ALA A 448 19.40 -21.63 -6.14
CA ALA A 448 19.57 -21.49 -4.70
C ALA A 448 18.24 -21.69 -3.95
N SER A 449 18.32 -22.04 -2.67
CA SER A 449 17.20 -21.92 -1.72
C SER A 449 16.93 -20.46 -1.36
N THR A 450 15.74 -20.16 -0.81
CA THR A 450 15.33 -18.79 -0.45
C THR A 450 16.27 -18.11 0.56
N ASP A 451 16.93 -18.90 1.41
CA ASP A 451 17.95 -18.45 2.38
C ASP A 451 19.39 -18.49 1.83
N ASP A 452 19.59 -18.91 0.57
CA ASP A 452 20.88 -19.16 -0.09
C ASP A 452 21.83 -20.11 0.69
N ASN A 453 21.32 -20.91 1.64
CA ASN A 453 22.15 -21.86 2.37
C ASN A 453 22.39 -23.16 1.57
N LYS A 454 21.41 -23.59 0.76
CA LYS A 454 21.57 -24.67 -0.21
C LYS A 454 21.72 -24.10 -1.62
N LEU A 455 22.74 -24.56 -2.34
CA LEU A 455 22.97 -24.20 -3.73
C LEU A 455 23.10 -25.46 -4.58
N VAL A 456 22.67 -25.39 -5.84
CA VAL A 456 22.94 -26.41 -6.84
C VAL A 456 23.47 -25.76 -8.12
N ALA A 457 24.57 -26.28 -8.64
CA ALA A 457 25.24 -25.80 -9.85
C ALA A 457 25.50 -26.95 -10.82
N VAL A 458 25.39 -26.68 -12.12
CA VAL A 458 25.55 -27.68 -13.18
C VAL A 458 26.47 -27.18 -14.30
N PRO A 459 27.37 -28.03 -14.85
CA PRO A 459 28.21 -27.72 -15.99
C PRO A 459 27.82 -28.50 -17.26
N TYR A 460 28.26 -28.00 -18.42
CA TYR A 460 28.16 -28.73 -19.67
C TYR A 460 29.25 -29.82 -19.75
N GLY A 461 28.84 -31.09 -19.70
CA GLY A 461 29.73 -32.24 -19.81
C GLY A 461 30.34 -32.68 -18.47
N GLY A 462 29.55 -32.65 -17.40
CA GLY A 462 30.00 -33.04 -16.05
C GLY A 462 28.86 -33.38 -15.08
N GLN A 463 29.21 -33.65 -13.83
CA GLN A 463 28.28 -33.98 -12.74
C GLN A 463 27.44 -32.77 -12.26
N ILE A 464 26.35 -33.01 -11.53
CA ILE A 464 25.66 -31.98 -10.74
C ILE A 464 26.50 -31.69 -9.49
N TYR A 465 26.53 -30.45 -8.99
CA TYR A 465 27.20 -30.11 -7.73
C TYR A 465 26.24 -29.45 -6.74
N THR A 466 26.24 -29.93 -5.50
CA THR A 466 25.38 -29.44 -4.40
C THR A 466 26.21 -28.88 -3.25
N SER A 467 25.83 -27.71 -2.73
CA SER A 467 26.32 -27.12 -1.48
C SER A 467 25.20 -27.04 -0.45
N VAL A 468 25.55 -27.14 0.83
CA VAL A 468 24.66 -26.97 2.00
C VAL A 468 25.15 -25.88 2.97
N ASP A 469 26.14 -25.09 2.53
CA ASP A 469 26.89 -24.12 3.33
C ASP A 469 27.12 -22.79 2.58
N ALA A 470 26.12 -22.37 1.80
CA ALA A 470 26.16 -21.15 0.97
C ALA A 470 27.34 -21.07 -0.02
N GLY A 471 27.74 -22.24 -0.55
CA GLY A 471 28.77 -22.37 -1.57
C GLY A 471 30.21 -22.37 -1.06
N LEU A 472 30.42 -22.56 0.26
CA LEU A 472 31.76 -22.73 0.82
C LEU A 472 32.37 -24.08 0.41
N THR A 473 31.58 -25.16 0.42
CA THR A 473 31.95 -26.48 -0.08
C THR A 473 30.90 -27.02 -1.07
N TRP A 474 31.34 -27.90 -1.97
CA TRP A 474 30.52 -28.46 -3.05
C TRP A 474 30.77 -29.96 -3.16
N THR A 475 29.68 -30.74 -3.28
CA THR A 475 29.73 -32.21 -3.43
C THR A 475 29.21 -32.62 -4.81
N PRO A 476 29.93 -33.43 -5.59
CA PRO A 476 29.45 -33.98 -6.86
C PRO A 476 28.29 -34.98 -6.66
N ARG A 477 27.34 -34.99 -7.60
CA ARG A 477 26.09 -35.78 -7.63
C ARG A 477 25.76 -36.20 -9.06
N ASP A 478 25.12 -37.37 -9.20
CA ASP A 478 24.71 -37.96 -10.49
C ASP A 478 25.89 -38.16 -11.48
N SER A 479 25.63 -38.71 -12.66
CA SER A 479 26.59 -38.95 -13.74
C SER A 479 26.80 -37.74 -14.67
N ASP A 480 27.89 -37.75 -15.43
CA ASP A 480 28.24 -36.69 -16.37
C ASP A 480 27.22 -36.54 -17.51
N ARG A 481 26.70 -35.32 -17.71
CA ARG A 481 25.78 -34.98 -18.80
C ARG A 481 26.00 -33.55 -19.30
N ASN A 482 25.40 -33.23 -20.45
CA ASN A 482 25.36 -31.89 -21.03
C ASN A 482 24.28 -31.02 -20.33
N TRP A 483 24.40 -30.79 -19.03
CA TRP A 483 23.43 -30.00 -18.26
C TRP A 483 23.36 -28.56 -18.77
N GLN A 484 22.14 -28.01 -18.88
CA GLN A 484 21.91 -26.62 -19.29
C GLN A 484 21.31 -25.76 -18.19
N SER A 485 20.39 -26.32 -17.40
CA SER A 485 19.65 -25.55 -16.39
C SER A 485 19.25 -26.42 -15.20
N VAL A 486 19.25 -25.81 -14.03
CA VAL A 486 18.75 -26.37 -12.78
C VAL A 486 17.85 -25.35 -12.07
N ALA A 487 16.84 -25.81 -11.35
CA ALA A 487 15.98 -25.00 -10.48
C ALA A 487 15.74 -25.71 -9.14
N SER A 488 15.34 -24.94 -8.13
CA SER A 488 15.20 -25.35 -6.73
C SER A 488 13.85 -24.92 -6.15
N SER A 489 13.32 -25.70 -5.20
CA SER A 489 12.31 -25.21 -4.24
C SER A 489 12.93 -24.22 -3.25
N ALA A 490 12.08 -23.46 -2.55
CA ALA A 490 12.49 -22.45 -1.57
C ALA A 490 13.29 -23.03 -0.39
N ASP A 491 12.98 -24.27 0.00
CA ASP A 491 13.68 -25.02 1.06
C ASP A 491 14.91 -25.81 0.55
N GLY A 492 15.19 -25.78 -0.76
CA GLY A 492 16.25 -26.54 -1.43
C GLY A 492 16.15 -28.07 -1.30
N ASN A 493 14.98 -28.63 -0.96
CA ASN A 493 14.80 -30.08 -0.87
C ASN A 493 14.39 -30.70 -2.21
N LYS A 494 13.53 -30.03 -2.99
CA LYS A 494 13.16 -30.46 -4.35
C LYS A 494 14.00 -29.70 -5.36
N LEU A 495 14.65 -30.43 -6.26
CA LEU A 495 15.47 -29.88 -7.33
C LEU A 495 15.05 -30.48 -8.66
N VAL A 496 15.16 -29.71 -9.74
CA VAL A 496 14.95 -30.20 -11.11
C VAL A 496 16.07 -29.72 -12.01
N ALA A 497 16.64 -30.63 -12.80
CA ALA A 497 17.76 -30.38 -13.70
C ALA A 497 17.46 -30.92 -15.10
N VAL A 498 17.95 -30.23 -16.15
CA VAL A 498 17.69 -30.59 -17.55
C VAL A 498 18.98 -30.62 -18.39
N ALA A 499 19.08 -31.62 -19.27
CA ALA A 499 20.25 -31.87 -20.10
C ALA A 499 19.96 -31.71 -21.60
N TYR A 500 20.89 -31.11 -22.34
CA TYR A 500 20.80 -30.94 -23.79
C TYR A 500 20.99 -32.28 -24.51
N GLY A 501 20.00 -32.68 -25.31
CA GLY A 501 19.93 -34.00 -25.94
C GLY A 501 19.54 -35.12 -24.95
N GLY A 502 19.17 -34.77 -23.72
CA GLY A 502 18.87 -35.70 -22.64
C GLY A 502 17.52 -35.43 -21.98
N GLN A 503 17.32 -35.97 -20.78
CA GLN A 503 16.04 -35.94 -20.06
C GLN A 503 15.90 -34.76 -19.09
N ILE A 504 14.70 -34.64 -18.52
CA ILE A 504 14.47 -33.94 -17.24
C ILE A 504 14.76 -34.92 -16.09
N TYR A 505 15.45 -34.45 -15.05
CA TYR A 505 15.77 -35.20 -13.83
C TYR A 505 15.25 -34.44 -12.60
N THR A 506 14.68 -35.16 -11.62
CA THR A 506 14.14 -34.57 -10.37
C THR A 506 14.76 -35.21 -9.13
N SER A 507 15.07 -34.40 -8.13
CA SER A 507 15.44 -34.78 -6.75
C SER A 507 14.33 -34.39 -5.78
N ILE A 508 14.16 -35.16 -4.70
CA ILE A 508 13.29 -34.81 -3.56
C ILE A 508 14.04 -34.76 -2.21
N ASP A 509 15.37 -34.91 -2.24
CA ASP A 509 16.24 -35.14 -1.08
C ASP A 509 17.47 -34.19 -1.08
N ALA A 510 17.29 -32.96 -1.58
CA ALA A 510 18.34 -31.94 -1.76
C ALA A 510 19.50 -32.37 -2.69
N GLY A 511 19.21 -33.24 -3.66
CA GLY A 511 20.13 -33.64 -4.73
C GLY A 511 20.99 -34.86 -4.40
N LEU A 512 20.66 -35.62 -3.36
CA LEU A 512 21.33 -36.88 -3.02
C LEU A 512 20.98 -37.98 -4.03
N THR A 513 19.73 -38.04 -4.51
CA THR A 513 19.28 -38.96 -5.57
C THR A 513 18.49 -38.24 -6.66
N TRP A 514 18.62 -38.72 -7.90
CA TRP A 514 18.02 -38.09 -9.09
C TRP A 514 17.26 -39.12 -9.90
N THR A 515 16.00 -38.80 -10.25
CA THR A 515 15.11 -39.67 -11.04
C THR A 515 14.85 -39.06 -12.42
N PRO A 516 15.10 -39.78 -13.53
CA PRO A 516 14.71 -39.33 -14.87
C PRO A 516 13.19 -39.31 -15.04
N ARG A 517 12.66 -38.35 -15.80
CA ARG A 517 11.20 -38.13 -15.97
C ARG A 517 10.75 -38.15 -17.43
N ASP A 518 11.02 -37.09 -18.19
CA ASP A 518 10.59 -36.97 -19.59
C ASP A 518 11.67 -37.53 -20.56
N SER A 519 11.26 -37.74 -21.80
CA SER A 519 12.06 -38.13 -22.96
C SER A 519 13.19 -37.16 -23.33
N ASN A 520 14.11 -37.64 -24.19
CA ASN A 520 15.29 -36.90 -24.65
C ASN A 520 14.90 -35.72 -25.55
N ARG A 521 15.28 -34.48 -25.17
CA ARG A 521 15.11 -33.27 -25.98
C ARG A 521 16.28 -32.30 -25.80
N ASN A 522 16.33 -31.26 -26.63
CA ASN A 522 17.27 -30.15 -26.51
C ASN A 522 16.83 -29.15 -25.43
N TRP A 523 16.65 -29.62 -24.19
CA TRP A 523 16.25 -28.78 -23.06
C TRP A 523 17.24 -27.62 -22.84
N GLN A 524 16.72 -26.43 -22.56
CA GLN A 524 17.51 -25.21 -22.34
C GLN A 524 17.35 -24.66 -20.93
N SER A 525 16.12 -24.60 -20.42
CA SER A 525 15.81 -23.93 -19.16
C SER A 525 14.65 -24.60 -18.44
N VAL A 526 14.72 -24.60 -17.10
CA VAL A 526 13.67 -25.07 -16.21
C VAL A 526 13.49 -24.08 -15.06
N ALA A 527 12.26 -23.93 -14.58
CA ALA A 527 11.90 -23.15 -13.39
C ALA A 527 10.91 -23.93 -12.50
N SER A 528 10.82 -23.53 -11.24
CA SER A 528 10.07 -24.20 -10.18
C SER A 528 9.25 -23.20 -9.37
N SER A 529 8.08 -23.62 -8.87
CA SER A 529 7.43 -22.98 -7.72
C SER A 529 8.22 -23.22 -6.43
N ALA A 530 7.97 -22.41 -5.41
CA ALA A 530 8.68 -22.49 -4.13
C ALA A 530 8.44 -23.79 -3.36
N ASP A 531 7.30 -24.45 -3.56
CA ASP A 531 6.97 -25.78 -3.00
C ASP A 531 7.49 -26.95 -3.85
N GLY A 532 8.11 -26.65 -5.00
CA GLY A 532 8.58 -27.62 -5.99
C GLY A 532 7.51 -28.53 -6.60
N ASN A 533 6.23 -28.17 -6.53
CA ASN A 533 5.15 -28.96 -7.12
C ASN A 533 4.84 -28.55 -8.57
N LYS A 534 4.85 -27.24 -8.88
CA LYS A 534 4.70 -26.75 -10.25
C LYS A 534 6.07 -26.52 -10.86
N LEU A 535 6.31 -27.12 -12.03
CA LEU A 535 7.56 -27.00 -12.76
C LEU A 535 7.25 -26.61 -14.20
N VAL A 536 8.11 -25.80 -14.82
CA VAL A 536 8.03 -25.46 -16.24
C VAL A 536 9.41 -25.63 -16.89
N ALA A 537 9.47 -26.34 -18.01
CA ALA A 537 10.70 -26.63 -18.75
C ALA A 537 10.51 -26.27 -20.23
N VAL A 538 11.58 -25.82 -20.88
CA VAL A 538 11.53 -25.40 -22.30
C VAL A 538 12.68 -25.99 -23.13
N ALA A 539 12.39 -26.32 -24.39
CA ALA A 539 13.32 -26.98 -25.30
C ALA A 539 13.59 -26.16 -26.58
N TYR A 540 14.85 -26.14 -27.00
CA TYR A 540 15.29 -25.48 -28.23
C TYR A 540 14.78 -26.24 -29.47
N GLY A 541 14.07 -25.56 -30.36
CA GLY A 541 13.38 -26.17 -31.50
C GLY A 541 12.14 -26.99 -31.10
N GLY A 542 11.67 -26.87 -29.86
CA GLY A 542 10.57 -27.63 -29.28
C GLY A 542 9.54 -26.77 -28.57
N GLN A 543 8.73 -27.38 -27.71
CA GLN A 543 7.63 -26.74 -26.98
C GLN A 543 8.03 -26.26 -25.57
N ILE A 544 7.10 -25.59 -24.91
CA ILE A 544 7.07 -25.43 -23.44
C ILE A 544 6.46 -26.70 -22.83
N TYR A 545 6.85 -27.08 -21.63
CA TYR A 545 6.31 -28.24 -20.90
C TYR A 545 6.02 -27.86 -19.45
N THR A 546 4.84 -28.21 -18.93
CA THR A 546 4.39 -27.88 -17.57
C THR A 546 4.06 -29.14 -16.77
N SER A 547 4.51 -29.20 -15.52
CA SER A 547 4.18 -30.19 -14.49
C SER A 547 3.40 -29.51 -13.36
N VAL A 548 2.49 -30.24 -12.72
CA VAL A 548 1.78 -29.82 -11.49
C VAL A 548 1.96 -30.80 -10.31
N ASP A 549 2.81 -31.81 -10.48
CA ASP A 549 2.96 -32.97 -9.60
C ASP A 549 4.43 -33.25 -9.22
N ALA A 550 5.25 -32.20 -9.14
CA ALA A 550 6.70 -32.25 -8.90
C ALA A 550 7.49 -33.02 -9.99
N GLY A 551 6.99 -33.00 -11.23
CA GLY A 551 7.66 -33.54 -12.41
C GLY A 551 7.39 -35.01 -12.67
N LEU A 552 6.39 -35.61 -12.02
CA LEU A 552 5.95 -36.99 -12.27
C LEU A 552 5.26 -37.11 -13.65
N SER A 553 4.54 -36.07 -14.09
CA SER A 553 3.95 -35.97 -15.43
C SER A 553 4.15 -34.59 -16.05
N TRP A 554 4.24 -34.54 -17.39
CA TRP A 554 4.53 -33.32 -18.14
C TRP A 554 3.53 -33.14 -19.29
N THR A 555 2.92 -31.96 -19.35
CA THR A 555 2.00 -31.55 -20.43
C THR A 555 2.72 -30.57 -21.36
N SER A 556 2.72 -30.82 -22.68
CA SER A 556 3.27 -29.87 -23.66
C SER A 556 2.34 -28.66 -23.88
N ARG A 557 2.94 -27.49 -24.11
CA ARG A 557 2.28 -26.17 -24.21
C ARG A 557 2.91 -25.33 -25.32
N ASP A 558 2.07 -24.51 -25.97
CA ASP A 558 2.42 -23.67 -27.13
C ASP A 558 3.09 -24.48 -28.27
N SER A 559 3.63 -23.76 -29.24
CA SER A 559 4.18 -24.22 -30.51
C SER A 559 5.71 -24.34 -30.46
N ASN A 560 6.28 -25.00 -31.47
CA ASN A 560 7.73 -25.20 -31.55
C ASN A 560 8.47 -23.88 -31.79
N ARG A 561 9.39 -23.49 -30.89
CA ARG A 561 10.27 -22.33 -31.03
C ARG A 561 11.66 -22.61 -30.47
N ASN A 562 12.60 -21.69 -30.71
CA ASN A 562 13.93 -21.71 -30.11
C ASN A 562 13.88 -21.16 -28.67
N TRP A 563 13.09 -21.80 -27.81
CA TRP A 563 12.95 -21.41 -26.40
C TRP A 563 14.29 -21.50 -25.67
N GLN A 564 14.60 -20.49 -24.85
CA GLN A 564 15.94 -20.28 -24.32
C GLN A 564 15.99 -20.10 -22.80
N SER A 565 14.99 -19.46 -22.21
CA SER A 565 14.89 -19.24 -20.76
C SER A 565 13.44 -19.16 -20.31
N VAL A 566 13.15 -19.66 -19.10
CA VAL A 566 11.85 -19.56 -18.42
C VAL A 566 12.06 -19.21 -16.95
N ALA A 567 11.14 -18.42 -16.39
CA ALA A 567 11.06 -18.09 -14.96
C ALA A 567 9.61 -18.18 -14.46
N SER A 568 9.47 -18.29 -13.13
CA SER A 568 8.20 -18.57 -12.43
C SER A 568 8.05 -17.67 -11.21
N SER A 569 6.81 -17.31 -10.87
CA SER A 569 6.44 -16.85 -9.53
C SER A 569 6.54 -17.99 -8.50
N THR A 570 6.57 -17.60 -7.22
CA THR A 570 6.62 -18.49 -6.05
C THR A 570 5.47 -19.51 -6.01
N ASP A 571 4.28 -19.13 -6.50
CA ASP A 571 3.08 -19.97 -6.57
C ASP A 571 2.92 -20.76 -7.88
N GLY A 572 3.85 -20.58 -8.82
CA GLY A 572 3.84 -21.18 -10.17
C GLY A 572 2.64 -20.83 -11.03
N ASN A 573 1.94 -19.72 -10.78
CA ASN A 573 0.82 -19.25 -11.61
C ASN A 573 1.27 -18.25 -12.69
N ASN A 574 2.13 -17.30 -12.33
CA ASN A 574 2.68 -16.30 -13.24
C ASN A 574 4.01 -16.81 -13.79
N LEU A 575 4.09 -16.98 -15.12
CA LEU A 575 5.28 -17.51 -15.80
C LEU A 575 5.72 -16.56 -16.92
N VAL A 576 7.03 -16.46 -17.14
CA VAL A 576 7.61 -15.72 -18.27
C VAL A 576 8.63 -16.60 -19.00
N THR A 577 8.62 -16.59 -20.33
CA THR A 577 9.61 -17.31 -21.14
C THR A 577 9.99 -16.54 -22.40
N VAL A 578 11.14 -16.86 -22.98
CA VAL A 578 11.70 -16.20 -24.16
C VAL A 578 12.24 -17.20 -25.19
N ALA A 579 12.14 -16.83 -26.47
CA ALA A 579 12.73 -17.55 -27.58
C ALA A 579 13.77 -16.69 -28.32
N VAL A 580 14.90 -17.29 -28.70
CA VAL A 580 15.94 -16.63 -29.50
C VAL A 580 15.46 -16.38 -30.92
N GLY A 581 15.48 -15.11 -31.34
CA GLY A 581 14.89 -14.67 -32.61
C GLY A 581 13.35 -14.58 -32.55
N GLY A 582 12.76 -14.77 -31.37
CA GLY A 582 11.33 -14.65 -31.11
C GLY A 582 11.03 -13.60 -30.04
N GLN A 583 9.83 -13.66 -29.49
CA GLN A 583 9.27 -12.69 -28.54
C GLN A 583 9.47 -13.12 -27.08
N ILE A 584 9.03 -12.27 -26.14
CA ILE A 584 8.76 -12.66 -24.75
C ILE A 584 7.32 -13.20 -24.69
N TYR A 585 7.05 -14.18 -23.82
CA TYR A 585 5.71 -14.73 -23.61
C TYR A 585 5.40 -14.75 -22.10
N THR A 586 4.22 -14.26 -21.73
CA THR A 586 3.73 -14.20 -20.33
C THR A 586 2.47 -15.03 -20.14
N SER A 587 2.43 -15.84 -19.09
CA SER A 587 1.28 -16.62 -18.61
C SER A 587 0.86 -16.13 -17.23
N SER A 588 -0.44 -16.18 -16.91
CA SER A 588 -0.97 -15.96 -15.55
C SER A 588 -1.86 -17.12 -15.06
N ASP A 589 -1.77 -18.28 -15.70
CA ASP A 589 -2.62 -19.46 -15.47
C ASP A 589 -1.82 -20.78 -15.35
N ALA A 590 -0.57 -20.69 -14.88
CA ALA A 590 0.38 -21.79 -14.80
C ALA A 590 0.76 -22.42 -16.16
N GLY A 591 0.75 -21.60 -17.23
CA GLY A 591 1.24 -21.96 -18.56
C GLY A 591 0.23 -22.65 -19.45
N ILE A 592 -1.08 -22.52 -19.15
CA ILE A 592 -2.18 -23.02 -19.97
C ILE A 592 -2.37 -22.10 -21.18
N THR A 593 -2.30 -20.78 -20.99
CA THR A 593 -2.34 -19.77 -22.06
C THR A 593 -1.15 -18.82 -21.99
N TRP A 594 -0.69 -18.37 -23.16
CA TRP A 594 0.50 -17.52 -23.29
C TRP A 594 0.20 -16.29 -24.13
N THR A 595 0.46 -15.11 -23.57
CA THR A 595 0.37 -13.83 -24.29
C THR A 595 1.75 -13.42 -24.77
N ALA A 596 1.93 -13.24 -26.08
CA ALA A 596 3.16 -12.69 -26.66
C ALA A 596 3.34 -11.21 -26.28
N ARG A 597 4.58 -10.80 -26.01
CA ARG A 597 5.00 -9.45 -25.61
C ARG A 597 6.27 -9.08 -26.37
N GLU A 598 6.46 -7.79 -26.62
CA GLU A 598 7.60 -7.23 -27.34
C GLU A 598 7.78 -7.69 -28.79
N SER A 599 8.69 -7.04 -29.52
CA SER A 599 9.16 -7.47 -30.84
C SER A 599 10.18 -8.61 -30.73
N SER A 600 10.42 -9.30 -31.86
CA SER A 600 11.40 -10.37 -31.93
C SER A 600 12.83 -9.86 -31.71
N ARG A 601 13.55 -10.44 -30.75
CA ARG A 601 14.95 -10.10 -30.43
C ARG A 601 15.75 -11.35 -30.06
N ALA A 602 17.06 -11.20 -29.86
CA ALA A 602 17.95 -12.24 -29.33
C ALA A 602 17.83 -12.37 -27.80
N TRP A 603 16.62 -12.58 -27.28
CA TRP A 603 16.37 -12.77 -25.86
C TRP A 603 17.04 -14.05 -25.34
N ILE A 604 17.87 -13.95 -24.30
CA ILE A 604 18.59 -15.11 -23.72
C ILE A 604 18.07 -15.50 -22.33
N SER A 605 17.73 -14.55 -21.47
CA SER A 605 17.41 -14.85 -20.06
C SER A 605 16.27 -13.98 -19.55
N VAL A 606 15.42 -14.57 -18.69
CA VAL A 606 14.36 -13.89 -17.93
C VAL A 606 14.41 -14.25 -16.45
N ALA A 607 13.97 -13.31 -15.60
CA ALA A 607 13.67 -13.55 -14.19
C ALA A 607 12.40 -12.80 -13.75
N SER A 608 11.90 -13.14 -12.57
CA SER A 608 10.59 -12.73 -12.04
C SER A 608 10.69 -12.44 -10.54
N SER A 609 9.93 -11.46 -10.06
CA SER A 609 9.58 -11.34 -8.64
C SER A 609 8.76 -12.55 -8.17
N ALA A 610 8.72 -12.76 -6.85
CA ALA A 610 7.99 -13.85 -6.19
C ALA A 610 6.48 -13.83 -6.52
N ASP A 611 5.90 -12.64 -6.71
CA ASP A 611 4.49 -12.46 -7.06
C ASP A 611 4.21 -12.43 -8.58
N GLY A 612 5.26 -12.46 -9.41
CA GLY A 612 5.16 -12.41 -10.87
C GLY A 612 4.82 -11.03 -11.46
N LYS A 613 4.83 -9.94 -10.68
CA LYS A 613 4.44 -8.59 -11.16
C LYS A 613 5.60 -7.76 -11.70
N LYS A 614 6.85 -8.04 -11.31
CA LYS A 614 8.07 -7.42 -11.86
C LYS A 614 8.88 -8.47 -12.60
N LEU A 615 9.18 -8.20 -13.87
CA LEU A 615 9.94 -9.09 -14.75
C LEU A 615 11.18 -8.36 -15.27
N VAL A 616 12.24 -9.12 -15.55
CA VAL A 616 13.46 -8.63 -16.21
C VAL A 616 13.89 -9.59 -17.31
N ALA A 617 14.37 -9.06 -18.44
CA ALA A 617 14.76 -9.82 -19.63
C ALA A 617 16.05 -9.27 -20.27
N GLY A 618 17.02 -10.13 -20.57
CA GLY A 618 18.29 -9.77 -21.22
C GLY A 618 18.36 -10.16 -22.70
N VAL A 619 18.82 -9.24 -23.55
CA VAL A 619 19.12 -9.47 -24.97
C VAL A 619 20.62 -9.69 -25.18
N ASN A 620 21.01 -10.65 -26.02
CA ASN A 620 22.39 -10.81 -26.46
C ASN A 620 22.68 -9.89 -27.66
N GLY A 621 23.66 -9.00 -27.52
CA GLY A 621 23.93 -7.92 -28.48
C GLY A 621 22.90 -6.79 -28.39
N GLY A 622 22.35 -6.54 -27.19
CA GLY A 622 21.28 -5.56 -26.99
C GLY A 622 21.11 -5.13 -25.53
N GLN A 623 20.10 -4.30 -25.26
CA GLN A 623 19.77 -3.81 -23.91
C GLN A 623 19.20 -4.90 -22.99
N ILE A 624 19.16 -4.61 -21.69
CA ILE A 624 18.34 -5.33 -20.70
C ILE A 624 17.00 -4.58 -20.55
N TYR A 625 15.92 -5.28 -20.22
CA TYR A 625 14.57 -4.69 -20.15
C TYR A 625 13.90 -5.06 -18.82
N THR A 626 13.16 -4.13 -18.22
CA THR A 626 12.30 -4.41 -17.05
C THR A 626 10.84 -4.09 -17.35
N ALA A 627 9.92 -4.88 -16.77
CA ALA A 627 8.49 -4.75 -16.98
C ALA A 627 7.67 -4.95 -15.71
N GLN A 628 6.63 -4.15 -15.58
CA GLN A 628 5.60 -4.22 -14.54
C GLN A 628 4.35 -3.47 -15.02
N SER A 629 3.30 -3.39 -14.22
CA SER A 629 2.10 -2.61 -14.57
C SER A 629 2.34 -1.11 -14.42
N SER A 630 1.92 -0.32 -15.42
CA SER A 630 2.01 1.14 -15.38
C SER A 630 0.90 1.82 -16.19
N THR A 631 0.82 3.14 -16.10
CA THR A 631 0.25 3.99 -17.16
C THR A 631 0.90 3.71 -18.53
N PRO A 632 0.24 4.07 -19.65
CA PRO A 632 0.96 4.28 -20.91
C PRO A 632 2.13 5.26 -20.71
N PRO A 633 3.30 5.06 -21.34
CA PRO A 633 4.39 6.03 -21.29
C PRO A 633 4.06 7.35 -22.00
N GLY A 634 4.63 8.44 -21.50
CA GLY A 634 4.54 9.77 -22.10
C GLY A 634 3.18 10.46 -21.94
N THR A 635 2.97 11.51 -22.73
CA THR A 635 1.78 12.38 -22.71
C THR A 635 0.46 11.68 -23.07
N ALA A 636 0.51 10.45 -23.59
CA ALA A 636 -0.67 9.63 -23.82
C ALA A 636 -1.26 9.08 -22.51
N GLY A 637 -0.44 8.75 -21.53
CA GLY A 637 -0.88 8.22 -20.23
C GLY A 637 -1.18 9.33 -19.23
N TYR A 638 -2.19 9.08 -18.38
CA TYR A 638 -2.53 9.95 -17.25
C TYR A 638 -3.25 9.16 -16.14
N LEU A 639 -3.37 9.76 -14.96
CA LEU A 639 -4.21 9.26 -13.86
C LEU A 639 -5.41 10.19 -13.67
N GLN A 640 -6.55 9.67 -13.23
CA GLN A 640 -7.77 10.46 -12.99
C GLN A 640 -8.49 9.98 -11.73
N GLY A 641 -9.12 10.91 -11.01
CA GLY A 641 -9.87 10.61 -9.79
C GLY A 641 -11.10 11.50 -9.61
N ALA A 642 -12.15 10.93 -9.01
CA ALA A 642 -13.41 11.62 -8.74
C ALA A 642 -13.34 12.57 -7.53
N THR A 643 -14.41 13.33 -7.28
CA THR A 643 -14.61 14.03 -6.00
C THR A 643 -14.52 13.05 -4.83
N GLY A 644 -13.85 13.43 -3.75
CA GLY A 644 -13.59 12.59 -2.58
C GLY A 644 -12.49 11.54 -2.77
N SER A 645 -11.82 11.47 -3.93
CA SER A 645 -10.66 10.60 -4.16
C SER A 645 -9.33 11.33 -3.92
N SER A 646 -8.31 10.60 -3.50
CA SER A 646 -6.93 11.09 -3.36
C SER A 646 -5.89 10.13 -3.94
N ILE A 647 -4.70 10.64 -4.23
CA ILE A 647 -3.53 9.85 -4.61
C ILE A 647 -2.23 10.48 -4.08
N GLU A 648 -1.26 9.63 -3.74
CA GLU A 648 0.13 10.02 -3.52
C GLU A 648 1.04 9.30 -4.51
N LEU A 649 1.86 10.08 -5.22
CA LEU A 649 2.90 9.60 -6.12
C LEU A 649 4.28 9.93 -5.52
N LYS A 650 5.27 9.08 -5.79
CA LYS A 650 6.69 9.29 -5.43
C LYS A 650 7.57 9.06 -6.67
N TYR A 651 8.54 9.95 -6.88
CA TYR A 651 9.49 9.85 -7.99
C TYR A 651 10.61 8.86 -7.66
N LEU A 652 10.87 7.93 -8.57
CA LEU A 652 11.92 6.92 -8.48
C LEU A 652 13.16 7.26 -9.32
N GLY A 653 13.13 8.35 -10.10
CA GLY A 653 14.18 8.70 -11.06
C GLY A 653 13.87 8.26 -12.49
N ASN A 654 14.69 8.71 -13.44
CA ASN A 654 14.63 8.32 -14.87
C ASN A 654 13.22 8.43 -15.51
N GLY A 655 12.43 9.45 -15.13
CA GLY A 655 11.06 9.65 -15.62
C GLY A 655 9.98 8.85 -14.90
N VAL A 656 10.36 7.97 -13.97
CA VAL A 656 9.46 6.97 -13.39
C VAL A 656 8.94 7.42 -12.03
N PHE A 657 7.63 7.34 -11.84
CA PHE A 657 6.97 7.46 -10.55
C PHE A 657 6.42 6.11 -10.11
N GLU A 658 6.22 5.93 -8.80
CA GLU A 658 5.36 4.92 -8.22
C GLU A 658 4.12 5.57 -7.60
N MET A 659 2.99 4.86 -7.65
CA MET A 659 1.85 5.16 -6.78
C MET A 659 2.14 4.60 -5.39
N VAL A 660 2.19 5.48 -4.38
CA VAL A 660 2.41 5.10 -2.97
C VAL A 660 1.09 4.66 -2.32
N ASN A 661 0.01 5.40 -2.59
CA ASN A 661 -1.34 5.11 -2.11
C ASN A 661 -2.39 5.82 -2.98
N SER A 662 -3.65 5.40 -2.83
CA SER A 662 -4.82 6.05 -3.44
C SER A 662 -6.07 5.77 -2.61
N SER A 663 -7.00 6.72 -2.52
CA SER A 663 -8.31 6.55 -1.88
C SER A 663 -9.46 6.95 -2.80
N GLY A 664 -10.65 6.39 -2.59
CA GLY A 664 -11.82 6.65 -3.44
C GLY A 664 -11.70 6.04 -4.85
N THR A 665 -12.42 6.62 -5.81
CA THR A 665 -12.40 6.13 -7.21
C THR A 665 -11.27 6.81 -7.98
N VAL A 666 -10.20 6.06 -8.24
CA VAL A 666 -9.03 6.48 -9.04
C VAL A 666 -8.77 5.44 -10.13
N SER A 667 -8.31 5.89 -11.30
CA SER A 667 -8.04 5.03 -12.47
C SER A 667 -6.92 5.58 -13.35
N VAL A 668 -6.33 4.72 -14.17
CA VAL A 668 -5.45 5.09 -15.30
C VAL A 668 -6.31 5.45 -16.50
N GLY A 669 -6.01 6.58 -17.12
CA GLY A 669 -6.55 7.00 -18.41
C GLY A 669 -5.49 6.95 -19.51
N ALA A 670 -5.97 6.91 -20.75
CA ALA A 670 -5.16 6.98 -21.95
C ALA A 670 -5.85 7.89 -22.97
N ASN A 671 -5.13 8.88 -23.49
CA ASN A 671 -5.56 9.62 -24.67
C ASN A 671 -5.40 8.73 -25.91
N PRO A 672 -6.27 8.85 -26.94
CA PRO A 672 -5.99 8.28 -28.25
C PRO A 672 -4.65 8.80 -28.81
N VAL A 673 -3.92 7.93 -29.49
CA VAL A 673 -2.62 8.20 -30.14
C VAL A 673 -2.81 8.36 -31.64
#